data_AF-A0AAE3QIK2-F1
#
_entry.id   AF-A0AAE3QIK2-F1
#
_cell.length_a   1.000
_cell.length_b   1.000
_cell.length_c   1.000
_cell.angle_alpha   90.00
_cell.angle_beta   90.00
_cell.angle_gamma   90.00
#
_symmetry.space_group_name_H-M   'P 1'
#
loop_
_entity.id
_entity.type
_entity.pdbx_description
1 polymer ?
#
loop_
_entity_poly.entity_id
_entity_poly.type
_entity_poly.pdbx_seq_one_letter_code
_entity_poly.pdbx_strand_id
1 'polypeptide(L)'
;MKKVRILIILAFLISNFTNSQSKTDTLKPVWQWDDHFFLWKDMIAESDLIVLGEVLQDSTWCTQIKLIQVFKGKDIADTIWITVYPDWYVFPKRSGVQKKGEKYILFLNQVHRSDEEISFDEFYISKMEDSYMKYFVDAIKTKAAYAVWPNQIGKMTVKNDSVYCHVDDFFQYNYSESYTGFSEFIQEAVYYQESNKVNYDYVKKVLTQLDLSISDTSAKPYQSLMKLDICGSRSGYPVFTKVLKNTQPDSRYALSLHLREIKKDSALPLLKQMIEDSQIIIQATAVNEILQNENSTIIEPFLTRILDNSYRISKQKDSTSYGYRVSEMNKEIIVLLADLHYLPAIPRIRACLNNEDEEIFLAAVNALYQFREPDLDKYMIEHLRKGKIQDISEVCYTIERCKLDVYSELFAFIEKHETNVNILFYAARFLAKNKSKELEGFMISRLEKLAMKWDTMGVYNFTIIEYLIALRRIKSVNATNTFRKVIYAYYGLDSTYTKNPRLFTIKRQLETRLEDSASIFLKEQQYEVADIKAVVRILNTIELVEKRTTKPQYEYVLRADMKYDAKRNNTKVEIDSINNSVQRLLGNYLQIPDYRIETSSGITRFAYRCDNSNDTCTPLEIDYTILLYQYPMYLVSVPNQTDLAFLKAIQRNDFTKSSQPIFRSRDKKHLRRMIMEIEKAL
;
A
#
# COMPACT_ATOMS: atom_id res chain seq x y z
N MET A 1 -18.71 -32.78 -10.44
CA MET A 1 -18.52 -31.38 -10.90
C MET A 1 -18.65 -30.42 -9.73
N LYS A 2 -17.53 -29.98 -9.14
CA LYS A 2 -17.33 -28.81 -8.25
C LYS A 2 -15.93 -28.94 -7.60
N LYS A 3 -14.88 -28.69 -8.40
CA LYS A 3 -13.47 -28.55 -7.95
C LYS A 3 -12.72 -27.62 -8.92
N VAL A 4 -13.24 -26.40 -9.08
CA VAL A 4 -12.54 -25.29 -9.74
C VAL A 4 -12.92 -24.02 -8.99
N ARG A 5 -12.33 -23.79 -7.82
CA ARG A 5 -12.28 -22.50 -7.10
C ARG A 5 -11.16 -22.52 -6.06
N ILE A 6 -9.92 -22.62 -6.52
CA ILE A 6 -8.74 -22.01 -5.89
C ILE A 6 -7.93 -21.46 -7.08
N LEU A 7 -8.44 -20.37 -7.63
CA LEU A 7 -7.81 -19.57 -8.67
C LEU A 7 -8.19 -18.14 -8.33
N ILE A 8 -7.20 -17.25 -8.25
CA ILE A 8 -7.32 -15.80 -8.05
C ILE A 8 -7.52 -15.36 -6.58
N ILE A 9 -6.55 -15.66 -5.70
CA ILE A 9 -6.18 -14.80 -4.54
C ILE A 9 -4.68 -14.94 -4.32
N LEU A 10 -3.86 -14.37 -5.22
CA LEU A 10 -2.42 -14.18 -5.01
C LEU A 10 -1.85 -13.09 -5.94
N ALA A 11 -2.71 -12.22 -6.47
CA ALA A 11 -2.36 -11.17 -7.42
C ALA A 11 -2.50 -9.74 -6.86
N PHE A 12 -2.71 -9.56 -5.55
CA PHE A 12 -2.96 -8.24 -4.98
C PHE A 12 -2.51 -8.18 -3.52
N LEU A 13 -1.38 -7.52 -3.22
CA LEU A 13 -1.11 -6.65 -2.03
C LEU A 13 0.36 -6.15 -1.97
N ILE A 14 0.70 -5.20 -2.85
CA ILE A 14 1.29 -3.85 -2.62
C ILE A 14 2.36 -3.63 -1.50
N SER A 15 3.64 -3.58 -1.92
CA SER A 15 4.68 -2.49 -1.85
C SER A 15 5.02 -1.62 -0.60
N ASN A 16 6.36 -1.41 -0.42
CA ASN A 16 7.15 -0.26 0.14
C ASN A 16 7.53 -0.27 1.66
N PHE A 17 8.68 0.16 2.25
CA PHE A 17 9.84 1.04 1.93
C PHE A 17 11.08 0.82 2.89
N THR A 18 12.33 0.83 2.37
CA THR A 18 13.70 1.36 2.79
C THR A 18 14.46 1.26 4.15
N ASN A 19 15.77 0.91 3.99
CA ASN A 19 17.05 1.51 4.47
C ASN A 19 17.64 1.29 5.90
N SER A 20 18.86 0.71 5.98
CA SER A 20 20.11 1.44 6.35
C SER A 20 21.39 0.59 6.19
N GLN A 21 22.47 1.25 5.77
CA GLN A 21 23.82 0.71 5.51
C GLN A 21 24.66 0.60 6.79
N SER A 22 25.51 -0.43 6.93
CA SER A 22 26.88 -0.20 7.40
C SER A 22 27.88 -1.26 6.87
N LYS A 23 29.13 -0.81 6.75
CA LYS A 23 30.24 -1.38 5.97
C LYS A 23 31.03 -2.43 6.77
N THR A 24 31.32 -3.58 6.17
CA THR A 24 32.62 -4.26 6.29
C THR A 24 32.86 -5.19 5.09
N ASP A 25 33.96 -4.95 4.39
CA ASP A 25 34.50 -5.79 3.33
C ASP A 25 34.94 -7.16 3.86
N THR A 26 34.47 -8.22 3.20
CA THR A 26 35.18 -9.45 2.74
C THR A 26 34.26 -10.66 2.84
N LEU A 27 33.46 -10.85 1.78
CA LEU A 27 32.87 -12.10 1.23
C LEU A 27 31.57 -11.70 0.52
N LYS A 28 31.61 -11.63 -0.81
CA LYS A 28 30.47 -11.24 -1.66
C LYS A 28 29.34 -12.27 -1.49
N PRO A 29 28.14 -11.91 -0.99
CA PRO A 29 27.04 -12.85 -0.92
C PRO A 29 26.35 -12.94 -2.28
N VAL A 30 26.31 -14.17 -2.80
CA VAL A 30 25.24 -14.70 -3.66
C VAL A 30 23.90 -14.55 -2.88
N TRP A 31 22.72 -14.68 -3.47
CA TRP A 31 21.38 -14.68 -2.82
C TRP A 31 20.60 -13.34 -2.76
N GLN A 32 20.06 -12.90 -3.89
CA GLN A 32 18.80 -12.12 -3.95
C GLN A 32 18.09 -12.37 -5.29
N TRP A 33 17.11 -13.28 -5.32
CA TRP A 33 16.26 -13.57 -6.49
C TRP A 33 14.81 -13.69 -6.02
N ASP A 34 14.04 -12.60 -6.09
CA ASP A 34 12.61 -12.61 -5.70
C ASP A 34 11.81 -13.48 -6.68
N ASP A 35 10.63 -13.96 -6.26
CA ASP A 35 9.59 -14.60 -7.09
C ASP A 35 9.03 -13.68 -8.21
N HIS A 36 9.69 -12.55 -8.46
CA HIS A 36 9.47 -11.64 -9.57
C HIS A 36 10.48 -11.82 -10.72
N PHE A 37 11.26 -12.91 -10.75
CA PHE A 37 11.62 -13.44 -12.06
C PHE A 37 10.34 -13.96 -12.69
N PHE A 38 9.62 -13.04 -13.33
CA PHE A 38 8.71 -13.38 -14.39
C PHE A 38 9.44 -14.39 -15.24
N LEU A 39 8.88 -15.59 -15.32
CA LEU A 39 9.39 -16.59 -16.22
C LEU A 39 9.42 -15.87 -17.56
N TRP A 40 10.58 -15.82 -18.20
CA TRP A 40 10.72 -15.15 -19.48
C TRP A 40 9.65 -15.60 -20.46
N LYS A 41 9.22 -16.85 -20.32
CA LYS A 41 8.00 -17.41 -20.90
C LYS A 41 6.76 -16.52 -20.72
N ASP A 42 6.43 -16.10 -19.50
CA ASP A 42 5.30 -15.23 -19.19
C ASP A 42 5.52 -13.81 -19.72
N MET A 43 6.71 -13.22 -19.55
CA MET A 43 7.01 -11.90 -20.12
C MET A 43 6.81 -11.89 -21.63
N ILE A 44 7.35 -12.90 -22.31
CA ILE A 44 7.22 -13.08 -23.75
C ILE A 44 5.75 -13.33 -24.10
N ALA A 45 5.05 -14.17 -23.34
CA ALA A 45 3.68 -14.56 -23.63
C ALA A 45 2.66 -13.45 -23.45
N GLU A 46 2.77 -12.70 -22.35
CA GLU A 46 1.84 -11.66 -21.96
C GLU A 46 2.14 -10.31 -22.62
N SER A 47 3.35 -10.09 -23.12
CA SER A 47 3.67 -8.86 -23.88
C SER A 47 2.87 -8.78 -25.16
N ASP A 48 2.15 -7.69 -25.38
CA ASP A 48 1.52 -7.40 -26.68
C ASP A 48 2.57 -7.12 -27.76
N LEU A 49 3.70 -6.51 -27.37
CA LEU A 49 4.75 -6.02 -28.25
C LEU A 49 6.12 -6.26 -27.59
N ILE A 50 7.08 -6.78 -28.36
CA ILE A 50 8.49 -6.93 -27.92
C ILE A 50 9.38 -6.33 -28.98
N VAL A 51 10.21 -5.35 -28.61
CA VAL A 51 10.97 -4.55 -29.57
C VAL A 51 12.38 -4.23 -29.08
N LEU A 52 13.30 -4.05 -30.02
CA LEU A 52 14.48 -3.22 -29.84
C LEU A 52 14.11 -1.80 -30.26
N GLY A 53 14.17 -0.87 -29.32
CA GLY A 53 13.77 0.53 -29.53
C GLY A 53 14.87 1.51 -29.15
N GLU A 54 14.89 2.67 -29.80
CA GLU A 54 15.78 3.80 -29.49
C GLU A 54 14.99 4.99 -28.95
N VAL A 55 15.45 5.55 -27.83
CA VAL A 55 14.84 6.72 -27.20
C VAL A 55 15.05 7.97 -28.05
N LEU A 56 13.97 8.66 -28.40
CA LEU A 56 14.03 9.85 -29.24
C LEU A 56 14.25 11.15 -28.46
N GLN A 57 13.94 11.15 -27.16
CA GLN A 57 14.01 12.33 -26.31
C GLN A 57 14.27 11.97 -24.85
N ASP A 58 14.93 12.89 -24.13
CA ASP A 58 15.16 12.75 -22.70
C ASP A 58 13.83 12.80 -21.94
N SER A 59 13.61 11.85 -21.03
CA SER A 59 12.40 11.83 -20.20
C SER A 59 12.59 11.01 -18.92
N THR A 60 11.79 11.32 -17.91
CA THR A 60 11.74 10.59 -16.64
C THR A 60 10.48 9.72 -16.51
N TRP A 61 9.47 9.91 -17.37
CA TRP A 61 8.14 9.31 -17.23
C TRP A 61 7.68 8.56 -18.49
N CYS A 62 7.36 9.31 -19.54
CA CYS A 62 6.95 8.79 -20.84
C CYS A 62 7.86 9.31 -21.94
N THR A 63 8.22 8.45 -22.89
CA THR A 63 9.09 8.85 -24.00
C THR A 63 8.65 8.22 -25.31
N GLN A 64 9.03 8.88 -26.40
CA GLN A 64 8.91 8.30 -27.73
C GLN A 64 10.08 7.37 -28.00
N ILE A 65 9.75 6.21 -28.55
CA ILE A 65 10.71 5.21 -28.97
C ILE A 65 10.55 4.99 -30.47
N LYS A 66 11.66 5.04 -31.19
CA LYS A 66 11.74 4.55 -32.57
C LYS A 66 12.00 3.05 -32.55
N LEU A 67 11.18 2.29 -33.27
CA LEU A 67 11.35 0.85 -33.39
C LEU A 67 12.50 0.55 -34.36
N ILE A 68 13.53 -0.14 -33.85
CA ILE A 68 14.66 -0.63 -34.67
C ILE A 68 14.35 -2.04 -35.18
N GLN A 69 13.86 -2.90 -34.29
CA GLN A 69 13.50 -4.27 -34.60
C GLN A 69 12.26 -4.66 -33.79
N VAL A 70 11.31 -5.33 -34.43
CA VAL A 70 10.13 -5.90 -33.77
C VAL A 70 10.34 -7.40 -33.67
N PHE A 71 10.35 -7.91 -32.44
CA PHE A 71 10.44 -9.35 -32.15
C PHE A 71 9.06 -9.99 -32.08
N LYS A 72 8.08 -9.31 -31.45
CA LYS A 72 6.68 -9.74 -31.32
C LYS A 72 5.75 -8.55 -31.58
N GLY A 73 4.63 -8.78 -32.26
CA GLY A 73 3.65 -7.74 -32.61
C GLY A 73 3.59 -7.48 -34.13
N LYS A 74 2.45 -7.00 -34.63
CA LYS A 74 2.21 -6.72 -36.06
C LYS A 74 1.54 -5.36 -36.24
N ASP A 75 1.73 -4.76 -37.41
CA ASP A 75 1.10 -3.50 -37.83
C ASP A 75 1.33 -2.33 -36.85
N ILE A 76 2.53 -2.27 -36.26
CA ILE A 76 2.93 -1.24 -35.30
C ILE A 76 3.57 -0.06 -36.06
N ALA A 77 3.28 1.17 -35.63
CA ALA A 77 3.91 2.36 -36.17
C ALA A 77 5.43 2.38 -35.88
N ASP A 78 6.22 2.99 -36.76
CA ASP A 78 7.68 3.14 -36.61
C ASP A 78 8.10 3.84 -35.30
N THR A 79 7.19 4.65 -34.75
CA THR A 79 7.37 5.34 -33.48
C THR A 79 6.17 5.07 -32.59
N ILE A 80 6.44 4.73 -31.34
CA ILE A 80 5.43 4.52 -30.30
C ILE A 80 5.76 5.37 -29.08
N TRP A 81 4.77 5.54 -28.21
CA TRP A 81 4.98 6.10 -26.88
C TRP A 81 5.04 4.99 -25.84
N ILE A 82 6.00 5.08 -24.93
CA ILE A 82 6.10 4.15 -23.80
C ILE A 82 5.99 4.88 -22.47
N THR A 83 5.47 4.20 -21.46
CA THR A 83 5.56 4.57 -20.03
C THR A 83 6.14 3.42 -19.22
N VAL A 84 6.90 3.71 -18.17
CA VAL A 84 7.40 2.68 -17.22
C VAL A 84 6.37 2.36 -16.12
N TYR A 85 5.29 3.15 -16.04
CA TYR A 85 4.24 3.00 -15.04
C TYR A 85 2.85 3.13 -15.70
N PRO A 86 2.04 2.05 -15.70
CA PRO A 86 0.67 2.09 -16.23
C PRO A 86 -0.27 2.92 -15.35
N ASP A 87 0.02 2.99 -14.04
CA ASP A 87 -0.74 3.75 -13.03
C ASP A 87 0.03 5.01 -12.61
N TRP A 88 -0.21 6.10 -13.33
CA TRP A 88 0.50 7.39 -13.14
C TRP A 88 0.20 8.10 -11.80
N TYR A 89 -0.70 7.56 -10.96
CA TYR A 89 -1.05 8.12 -9.65
C TYR A 89 -0.06 7.78 -8.54
N VAL A 90 0.82 6.82 -8.77
CA VAL A 90 1.91 6.50 -7.85
C VAL A 90 3.14 7.25 -8.37
N PHE A 91 3.65 8.22 -7.60
CA PHE A 91 4.83 9.02 -7.94
C PHE A 91 6.12 8.34 -7.42
N PRO A 92 6.85 7.53 -8.20
CA PRO A 92 8.21 7.16 -7.83
C PRO A 92 9.18 8.26 -8.25
N LYS A 93 9.74 8.97 -7.26
CA LYS A 93 10.80 9.98 -7.43
C LYS A 93 12.15 9.45 -7.98
N ARG A 94 12.23 8.23 -8.50
CA ARG A 94 13.52 7.53 -8.70
C ARG A 94 13.65 6.67 -9.96
N SER A 95 12.81 6.80 -10.98
CA SER A 95 13.15 6.21 -12.29
C SER A 95 14.34 6.97 -12.89
N GLY A 96 15.39 6.25 -13.29
CA GLY A 96 16.53 6.85 -13.99
C GLY A 96 16.08 7.59 -15.25
N VAL A 97 16.66 8.76 -15.52
CA VAL A 97 16.42 9.55 -16.74
C VAL A 97 16.75 8.69 -17.97
N GLN A 98 15.76 8.46 -18.82
CA GLN A 98 15.94 7.86 -20.13
C GLN A 98 16.58 8.92 -21.03
N LYS A 99 17.71 8.61 -21.65
CA LYS A 99 18.43 9.58 -22.50
C LYS A 99 18.23 9.29 -23.97
N LYS A 100 18.12 10.35 -24.76
CA LYS A 100 18.07 10.27 -26.22
C LYS A 100 19.24 9.45 -26.78
N GLY A 101 18.92 8.55 -27.70
CA GLY A 101 19.88 7.64 -28.36
C GLY A 101 20.16 6.35 -27.58
N GLU A 102 19.67 6.22 -26.34
CA GLU A 102 19.75 4.94 -25.63
C GLU A 102 18.87 3.89 -26.30
N LYS A 103 19.38 2.67 -26.37
CA LYS A 103 18.69 1.53 -26.96
C LYS A 103 18.24 0.55 -25.90
N TYR A 104 17.03 0.05 -26.05
CA TYR A 104 16.42 -0.87 -25.11
C TYR A 104 15.76 -2.04 -25.82
N ILE A 105 15.87 -3.24 -25.25
CA ILE A 105 14.88 -4.29 -25.48
C ILE A 105 13.73 -4.03 -24.51
N LEU A 106 12.53 -3.91 -25.07
CA LEU A 106 11.32 -3.52 -24.37
C LEU A 106 10.26 -4.60 -24.54
N PHE A 107 9.71 -5.03 -23.43
CA PHE A 107 8.51 -5.87 -23.31
C PHE A 107 7.36 -4.94 -22.96
N LEU A 108 6.31 -4.92 -23.80
CA LEU A 108 5.34 -3.84 -23.83
C LEU A 108 3.91 -4.39 -23.91
N ASN A 109 3.03 -3.85 -23.06
CA ASN A 109 1.58 -4.04 -23.15
C ASN A 109 0.90 -2.76 -23.61
N GLN A 110 -0.12 -2.88 -24.45
CA GLN A 110 -0.88 -1.74 -24.93
C GLN A 110 -1.65 -1.10 -23.77
N VAL A 111 -1.57 0.23 -23.65
CA VAL A 111 -2.30 0.96 -22.62
C VAL A 111 -3.76 1.06 -23.05
N HIS A 112 -4.64 0.38 -22.32
CA HIS A 112 -6.08 0.48 -22.48
C HIS A 112 -6.68 1.36 -21.38
N ARG A 113 -7.44 2.38 -21.78
CA ARG A 113 -8.21 3.23 -20.87
C ARG A 113 -9.62 3.45 -21.42
N SER A 114 -10.59 3.52 -20.52
CA SER A 114 -11.96 3.92 -20.84
C SER A 114 -12.03 5.42 -21.19
N ASP A 115 -13.10 5.82 -21.89
CA ASP A 115 -13.33 7.24 -22.23
C ASP A 115 -13.42 8.12 -20.97
N GLU A 116 -13.93 7.58 -19.87
CA GLU A 116 -14.01 8.24 -18.56
C GLU A 116 -12.62 8.47 -17.97
N GLU A 117 -11.73 7.47 -18.03
CA GLU A 117 -10.34 7.58 -17.59
C GLU A 117 -9.53 8.54 -18.48
N ILE A 118 -9.73 8.50 -19.80
CA ILE A 118 -9.09 9.45 -20.73
C ILE A 118 -9.56 10.89 -20.42
N SER A 119 -10.85 11.09 -20.20
CA SER A 119 -11.40 12.41 -19.85
C SER A 119 -10.84 12.92 -18.52
N PHE A 120 -10.64 12.01 -17.56
CA PHE A 120 -9.99 12.34 -16.29
C PHE A 120 -8.51 12.71 -16.50
N ASP A 121 -7.77 11.94 -17.30
CA ASP A 121 -6.37 12.22 -17.63
C ASP A 121 -6.23 13.59 -18.32
N GLU A 122 -7.09 13.90 -19.31
CA GLU A 122 -7.14 15.20 -19.98
C GLU A 122 -7.45 16.36 -19.01
N PHE A 123 -8.40 16.15 -18.09
CA PHE A 123 -8.71 17.14 -17.06
C PHE A 123 -7.50 17.38 -16.17
N TYR A 124 -6.80 16.33 -15.75
CA TYR A 124 -5.63 16.45 -14.89
C TYR A 124 -4.45 17.12 -15.62
N ILE A 125 -4.21 16.73 -16.87
CA ILE A 125 -3.19 17.36 -17.74
C ILE A 125 -3.51 18.83 -17.97
N SER A 126 -4.78 19.24 -18.10
CA SER A 126 -5.15 20.65 -18.22
C SER A 126 -4.75 21.51 -17.00
N LYS A 127 -4.43 20.87 -15.87
CA LYS A 127 -3.93 21.50 -14.65
C LYS A 127 -2.43 21.44 -14.51
N MET A 128 -1.74 20.67 -15.35
CA MET A 128 -0.30 20.54 -15.39
C MET A 128 0.27 21.34 -16.58
N GLU A 129 1.42 21.98 -16.40
CA GLU A 129 2.12 22.65 -17.52
C GLU A 129 2.98 21.67 -18.35
N ASP A 130 2.81 20.35 -18.18
CA ASP A 130 3.63 19.35 -18.85
C ASP A 130 3.08 18.97 -20.24
N SER A 131 3.76 19.46 -21.27
CA SER A 131 3.39 19.24 -22.67
C SER A 131 3.51 17.77 -23.13
N TYR A 132 4.33 16.93 -22.49
CA TYR A 132 4.59 15.56 -22.95
C TYR A 132 3.43 14.62 -22.65
N MET A 133 2.76 14.82 -21.51
CA MET A 133 1.61 14.01 -21.11
C MET A 133 0.43 14.15 -22.07
N LYS A 134 0.26 15.33 -22.68
CA LYS A 134 -0.75 15.55 -23.71
C LYS A 134 -0.53 14.61 -24.91
N TYR A 135 0.70 14.53 -25.40
CA TYR A 135 1.03 13.65 -26.52
C TYR A 135 0.90 12.17 -26.17
N PHE A 136 1.21 11.80 -24.92
CA PHE A 136 0.98 10.42 -24.46
C PHE A 136 -0.51 10.06 -24.44
N VAL A 137 -1.39 10.94 -23.94
CA VAL A 137 -2.85 10.72 -23.96
C VAL A 137 -3.39 10.65 -25.38
N ASP A 138 -2.89 11.48 -26.30
CA ASP A 138 -3.25 11.37 -27.72
C ASP A 138 -2.75 10.05 -28.34
N ALA A 139 -1.61 9.53 -27.88
CA ALA A 139 -1.13 8.20 -28.27
C ALA A 139 -2.00 7.06 -27.71
N ILE A 140 -2.59 7.20 -26.51
CA ILE A 140 -3.56 6.23 -25.97
C ILE A 140 -4.78 6.15 -26.90
N LYS A 141 -5.34 7.30 -27.31
CA LYS A 141 -6.51 7.35 -28.21
C LYS A 141 -6.25 6.70 -29.56
N THR A 142 -5.02 6.82 -30.05
CA THR A 142 -4.59 6.27 -31.34
C THR A 142 -4.00 4.86 -31.22
N LYS A 143 -4.08 4.23 -30.04
CA LYS A 143 -3.54 2.89 -29.76
C LYS A 143 -2.02 2.76 -29.96
N ALA A 144 -1.29 3.87 -29.92
CA ALA A 144 0.16 3.96 -30.09
C ALA A 144 0.91 4.11 -28.74
N ALA A 145 0.21 4.00 -27.62
CA ALA A 145 0.78 4.06 -26.27
C ALA A 145 0.89 2.68 -25.63
N TYR A 146 2.06 2.41 -25.05
CA TYR A 146 2.40 1.14 -24.41
C TYR A 146 2.99 1.37 -23.02
N ALA A 147 2.81 0.41 -22.12
CA ALA A 147 3.46 0.35 -20.83
C ALA A 147 4.50 -0.77 -20.83
N VAL A 148 5.65 -0.51 -20.20
CA VAL A 148 6.69 -1.52 -19.98
C VAL A 148 6.12 -2.60 -19.07
N TRP A 149 6.11 -3.84 -19.56
CA TRP A 149 5.65 -5.02 -18.84
C TRP A 149 6.78 -6.04 -18.72
N PRO A 150 7.04 -6.60 -17.54
CA PRO A 150 6.59 -6.14 -16.23
C PRO A 150 7.20 -4.79 -15.88
N ASN A 151 6.52 -4.02 -15.03
CA ASN A 151 7.04 -2.73 -14.56
C ASN A 151 8.48 -2.91 -14.05
N GLN A 152 9.38 -2.00 -14.44
CA GLN A 152 10.81 -1.96 -14.10
C GLN A 152 11.69 -3.07 -14.72
N ILE A 153 11.22 -4.31 -14.88
CA ILE A 153 12.03 -5.44 -15.38
C ILE A 153 11.94 -5.58 -16.90
N GLY A 154 10.83 -5.18 -17.53
CA GLY A 154 10.60 -5.27 -18.98
C GLY A 154 11.46 -4.33 -19.84
N LYS A 155 12.40 -3.58 -19.25
CA LYS A 155 13.29 -2.62 -19.93
C LYS A 155 14.75 -3.01 -19.74
N MET A 156 15.41 -3.43 -20.82
CA MET A 156 16.81 -3.90 -20.79
C MET A 156 17.68 -3.04 -21.68
N THR A 157 18.80 -2.54 -21.16
CA THR A 157 19.66 -1.60 -21.90
C THR A 157 20.57 -2.35 -22.87
N VAL A 158 20.75 -1.83 -24.07
CA VAL A 158 21.66 -2.41 -25.08
C VAL A 158 22.88 -1.52 -25.27
N LYS A 159 24.08 -2.06 -25.04
CA LYS A 159 25.37 -1.37 -25.30
C LYS A 159 26.35 -2.35 -25.94
N ASN A 160 26.98 -1.95 -27.05
CA ASN A 160 28.00 -2.75 -27.75
C ASN A 160 27.55 -4.21 -28.01
N ASP A 161 26.35 -4.37 -28.58
CA ASP A 161 25.72 -5.67 -28.87
C ASP A 161 25.49 -6.58 -27.65
N SER A 162 25.67 -6.05 -26.44
CA SER A 162 25.38 -6.72 -25.19
C SER A 162 24.10 -6.14 -24.57
N VAL A 163 23.28 -7.03 -24.03
CA VAL A 163 22.06 -6.65 -23.33
C VAL A 163 22.31 -6.70 -21.83
N TYR A 164 21.95 -5.63 -21.15
CA TYR A 164 22.10 -5.43 -19.72
C TYR A 164 20.71 -5.38 -19.09
N CYS A 165 20.40 -6.39 -18.29
CA CYS A 165 19.23 -6.33 -17.43
C CYS A 165 19.60 -5.48 -16.20
N HIS A 166 18.95 -4.34 -16.04
CA HIS A 166 19.06 -3.53 -14.84
C HIS A 166 17.87 -3.86 -13.95
N VAL A 167 18.12 -4.63 -12.90
CA VAL A 167 17.15 -4.75 -11.81
C VAL A 167 17.34 -3.49 -10.96
N ASP A 168 16.45 -2.51 -11.15
CA ASP A 168 16.54 -1.16 -10.56
C ASP A 168 16.74 -1.20 -9.01
N ASP A 169 17.28 -0.10 -8.49
CA ASP A 169 17.78 0.17 -7.12
C ASP A 169 16.85 -0.15 -5.91
N PHE A 170 15.63 -0.65 -6.11
CA PHE A 170 14.75 -1.05 -4.99
C PHE A 170 15.39 -2.14 -4.12
N PHE A 171 16.29 -2.94 -4.69
CA PHE A 171 17.00 -4.00 -3.99
C PHE A 171 18.40 -3.60 -3.46
N GLN A 172 18.87 -2.36 -3.66
CA GLN A 172 20.24 -1.91 -3.33
C GLN A 172 21.40 -2.63 -4.08
N TYR A 173 21.14 -3.52 -5.04
CA TYR A 173 22.19 -4.19 -5.80
C TYR A 173 22.19 -3.76 -7.27
N ASN A 174 23.18 -2.95 -7.65
CA ASN A 174 23.52 -2.70 -9.05
C ASN A 174 24.19 -3.96 -9.65
N TYR A 175 23.38 -4.95 -10.02
CA TYR A 175 23.85 -6.08 -10.83
C TYR A 175 23.56 -5.78 -12.30
N SER A 176 24.61 -5.84 -13.13
CA SER A 176 24.46 -5.79 -14.58
C SER A 176 25.07 -7.06 -15.16
N GLU A 177 24.24 -8.03 -15.51
CA GLU A 177 24.69 -9.16 -16.31
C GLU A 177 24.64 -8.78 -17.78
N SER A 178 25.74 -8.99 -18.50
CA SER A 178 25.79 -8.84 -19.94
C SER A 178 25.43 -10.16 -20.62
N TYR A 179 24.38 -10.16 -21.41
CA TYR A 179 24.00 -11.30 -22.25
C TYR A 179 24.47 -11.04 -23.68
N THR A 180 25.33 -11.91 -24.20
CA THR A 180 25.73 -11.94 -25.61
C THR A 180 24.79 -12.86 -26.39
N GLY A 181 24.37 -12.45 -27.58
CA GLY A 181 23.41 -13.22 -28.39
C GLY A 181 21.96 -13.18 -27.87
N PHE A 182 21.63 -12.18 -27.04
CA PHE A 182 20.33 -12.09 -26.37
C PHE A 182 19.20 -11.69 -27.32
N SER A 183 19.45 -10.80 -28.27
CA SER A 183 18.45 -10.43 -29.30
C SER A 183 18.05 -11.64 -30.13
N GLU A 184 19.02 -12.49 -30.51
CA GLU A 184 18.79 -13.75 -31.20
C GLU A 184 17.98 -14.71 -30.34
N PHE A 185 18.31 -14.80 -29.04
CA PHE A 185 17.53 -15.59 -28.09
C PHE A 185 16.08 -15.12 -27.99
N ILE A 186 15.80 -13.81 -27.87
CA ILE A 186 14.43 -13.29 -27.82
C ILE A 186 13.68 -13.59 -29.12
N GLN A 187 14.34 -13.42 -30.27
CA GLN A 187 13.75 -13.75 -31.56
C GLN A 187 13.39 -15.23 -31.67
N GLU A 188 14.30 -16.13 -31.26
CA GLU A 188 14.05 -17.57 -31.22
C GLU A 188 12.92 -17.90 -30.24
N ALA A 189 12.94 -17.31 -29.05
CA ALA A 189 11.96 -17.51 -27.99
C ALA A 189 10.54 -17.12 -28.41
N VAL A 190 10.37 -15.94 -29.03
CA VAL A 190 9.08 -15.49 -29.59
C VAL A 190 8.61 -16.45 -30.68
N TYR A 191 9.50 -16.84 -31.60
CA TYR A 191 9.16 -17.78 -32.67
C TYR A 191 8.62 -19.11 -32.11
N TYR A 192 9.27 -19.66 -31.07
CA TYR A 192 8.80 -20.92 -30.45
C TYR A 192 7.47 -20.76 -29.73
N GLN A 193 7.30 -19.64 -29.03
CA GLN A 193 6.07 -19.36 -28.31
C GLN A 193 4.87 -19.18 -29.28
N GLU A 194 5.06 -18.49 -30.40
CA GLU A 194 4.01 -18.28 -31.41
C GLU A 194 3.73 -19.53 -32.26
N SER A 195 4.75 -20.31 -32.60
CA SER A 195 4.59 -21.51 -33.43
C SER A 195 3.95 -22.68 -32.67
N ASN A 196 3.98 -22.66 -31.33
CA ASN A 196 3.52 -23.72 -30.44
C ASN A 196 4.07 -25.12 -30.82
N LYS A 197 5.26 -25.15 -31.44
CA LYS A 197 5.93 -26.35 -31.94
C LYS A 197 7.34 -26.43 -31.35
N VAL A 198 7.64 -27.58 -30.73
CA VAL A 198 8.98 -27.87 -30.23
C VAL A 198 9.91 -28.14 -31.42
N ASN A 199 10.97 -27.33 -31.57
CA ASN A 199 12.04 -27.61 -32.52
C ASN A 199 13.08 -28.53 -31.87
N TYR A 200 12.98 -29.81 -32.17
CA TYR A 200 13.85 -30.84 -31.59
C TYR A 200 15.34 -30.64 -31.89
N ASP A 201 15.70 -30.09 -33.06
CA ASP A 201 17.10 -29.84 -33.41
C ASP A 201 17.69 -28.71 -32.56
N TYR A 202 16.89 -27.66 -32.33
CA TYR A 202 17.27 -26.58 -31.42
C TYR A 202 17.36 -27.06 -29.98
N VAL A 203 16.37 -27.81 -29.49
CA VAL A 203 16.40 -28.41 -28.15
C VAL A 203 17.64 -29.28 -27.97
N LYS A 204 17.99 -30.10 -28.98
CA LYS A 204 19.20 -30.93 -28.97
C LYS A 204 20.48 -30.08 -28.92
N LYS A 205 20.53 -28.97 -29.67
CA LYS A 205 21.64 -27.99 -29.63
C LYS A 205 21.77 -27.39 -28.23
N VAL A 206 20.68 -26.92 -27.63
CA VAL A 206 20.68 -26.32 -26.30
C VAL A 206 21.06 -27.34 -25.22
N LEU A 207 20.56 -28.58 -25.30
CA LEU A 207 20.96 -29.66 -24.38
C LEU A 207 22.46 -30.00 -24.50
N THR A 208 23.02 -29.94 -25.72
CA THR A 208 24.46 -30.15 -25.94
C THR A 208 25.26 -28.99 -25.33
N GLN A 209 24.81 -27.74 -25.51
CA GLN A 209 25.43 -26.56 -24.89
C GLN A 209 25.36 -26.61 -23.36
N LEU A 210 24.22 -27.04 -22.82
CA LEU A 210 24.06 -27.26 -21.39
C LEU A 210 25.09 -28.29 -20.92
N ASP A 211 25.13 -29.49 -21.50
CA ASP A 211 26.06 -30.55 -21.08
C ASP A 211 27.54 -30.13 -21.13
N LEU A 212 27.93 -29.37 -22.16
CA LEU A 212 29.30 -28.83 -22.28
C LEU A 212 29.62 -27.73 -21.27
N SER A 213 28.61 -27.03 -20.75
CA SER A 213 28.79 -25.91 -19.81
C SER A 213 28.52 -26.27 -18.35
N ILE A 214 28.11 -27.49 -18.00
CA ILE A 214 27.75 -27.84 -16.61
C ILE A 214 28.86 -27.58 -15.59
N SER A 215 30.13 -27.72 -15.97
CA SER A 215 31.27 -27.41 -15.09
C SER A 215 31.70 -25.94 -15.13
N ASP A 216 31.10 -25.14 -16.00
CA ASP A 216 31.35 -23.70 -16.13
C ASP A 216 30.69 -22.98 -14.95
N THR A 217 31.44 -22.08 -14.30
CA THR A 217 30.93 -21.24 -13.20
C THR A 217 30.22 -19.98 -13.70
N SER A 218 30.14 -19.75 -15.02
CA SER A 218 29.39 -18.65 -15.63
C SER A 218 27.89 -18.92 -15.74
N ALA A 219 27.11 -17.91 -16.13
CA ALA A 219 25.66 -17.97 -16.30
C ALA A 219 25.17 -18.88 -17.46
N LYS A 220 26.06 -19.55 -18.20
CA LYS A 220 25.68 -20.33 -19.40
C LYS A 220 24.76 -21.53 -19.14
N PRO A 221 24.94 -22.34 -18.07
CA PRO A 221 24.04 -23.45 -17.81
C PRO A 221 22.64 -22.96 -17.43
N TYR A 222 22.58 -21.91 -16.60
CA TYR A 222 21.35 -21.18 -16.28
C TYR A 222 20.63 -20.71 -17.55
N GLN A 223 21.31 -19.95 -18.42
CA GLN A 223 20.74 -19.50 -19.70
C GLN A 223 20.25 -20.65 -20.59
N SER A 224 20.97 -21.77 -20.62
CA SER A 224 20.58 -22.93 -21.40
C SER A 224 19.31 -23.60 -20.84
N LEU A 225 19.17 -23.68 -19.52
CA LEU A 225 17.95 -24.20 -18.87
C LEU A 225 16.74 -23.31 -19.13
N MET A 226 16.91 -21.99 -19.12
CA MET A 226 15.83 -21.05 -19.46
C MET A 226 15.41 -21.16 -20.92
N LYS A 227 16.37 -21.34 -21.84
CA LYS A 227 16.08 -21.63 -23.25
C LYS A 227 15.23 -22.89 -23.40
N LEU A 228 15.55 -23.95 -22.66
CA LEU A 228 14.77 -25.19 -22.67
C LEU A 228 13.35 -24.99 -22.13
N ASP A 229 13.21 -24.20 -21.07
CA ASP A 229 11.92 -23.86 -20.45
C ASP A 229 11.00 -23.12 -21.42
N ILE A 230 11.51 -22.06 -22.05
CA ILE A 230 10.77 -21.27 -23.05
C ILE A 230 10.35 -22.12 -24.24
N CYS A 231 11.23 -23.01 -24.73
CA CYS A 231 10.91 -23.89 -25.86
C CYS A 231 9.94 -25.02 -25.48
N GLY A 232 9.51 -25.11 -24.21
CA GLY A 232 8.65 -26.19 -23.72
C GLY A 232 9.30 -27.57 -23.85
N SER A 233 10.64 -27.65 -23.80
CA SER A 233 11.34 -28.94 -23.89
C SER A 233 10.97 -29.81 -22.69
N ARG A 234 10.64 -31.07 -22.95
CA ARG A 234 10.38 -32.08 -21.92
C ARG A 234 11.47 -33.16 -21.85
N SER A 235 12.61 -32.91 -22.50
CA SER A 235 13.71 -33.86 -22.65
C SER A 235 14.98 -33.31 -22.01
N GLY A 236 15.89 -34.21 -21.59
CA GLY A 236 17.17 -33.80 -20.98
C GLY A 236 17.57 -34.51 -19.69
N TYR A 237 16.83 -35.54 -19.26
CA TYR A 237 17.05 -36.23 -17.98
C TYR A 237 18.50 -36.57 -17.62
N PRO A 238 19.32 -37.16 -18.51
CA PRO A 238 20.72 -37.46 -18.17
C PRO A 238 21.56 -36.21 -17.86
N VAL A 239 21.27 -35.10 -18.52
CA VAL A 239 21.97 -33.81 -18.35
C VAL A 239 21.49 -33.12 -17.07
N PHE A 240 20.21 -33.19 -16.74
CA PHE A 240 19.65 -32.58 -15.52
C PHE A 240 20.22 -33.17 -14.23
N THR A 241 20.44 -34.49 -14.17
CA THR A 241 21.11 -35.12 -13.02
C THR A 241 22.54 -34.61 -12.82
N LYS A 242 23.23 -34.24 -13.91
CA LYS A 242 24.56 -33.62 -13.81
C LYS A 242 24.46 -32.17 -13.32
N VAL A 243 23.45 -31.41 -13.76
CA VAL A 243 23.19 -30.04 -13.30
C VAL A 243 22.92 -29.99 -11.78
N LEU A 244 22.21 -30.98 -11.22
CA LEU A 244 22.00 -31.06 -9.76
C LEU A 244 23.31 -31.15 -8.96
N LYS A 245 24.37 -31.69 -9.55
CA LYS A 245 25.70 -31.80 -8.94
C LYS A 245 26.57 -30.56 -9.20
N ASN A 246 26.09 -29.60 -9.99
CA ASN A 246 26.79 -28.34 -10.23
C ASN A 246 26.85 -27.55 -8.91
N THR A 247 27.98 -26.91 -8.62
CA THR A 247 28.14 -26.05 -7.45
C THR A 247 27.38 -24.72 -7.60
N GLN A 248 27.11 -24.27 -8.83
CA GLN A 248 26.39 -23.04 -9.12
C GLN A 248 24.90 -23.13 -8.78
N PRO A 249 24.43 -22.34 -7.80
CA PRO A 249 23.04 -22.38 -7.35
C PRO A 249 22.03 -21.95 -8.41
N ASP A 250 22.36 -20.93 -9.19
CA ASP A 250 21.43 -20.37 -10.19
C ASP A 250 21.05 -21.42 -11.24
N SER A 251 22.00 -22.29 -11.60
CA SER A 251 21.76 -23.39 -12.54
C SER A 251 20.82 -24.44 -11.95
N ARG A 252 20.96 -24.74 -10.65
CA ARG A 252 20.04 -25.66 -9.96
C ARG A 252 18.66 -25.02 -9.81
N TYR A 253 18.58 -23.74 -9.47
CA TYR A 253 17.32 -23.00 -9.42
C TYR A 253 16.58 -22.97 -10.78
N ALA A 254 17.26 -22.64 -11.87
CA ALA A 254 16.66 -22.70 -13.21
C ALA A 254 16.24 -24.11 -13.60
N LEU A 255 16.97 -25.14 -13.15
CA LEU A 255 16.55 -26.52 -13.34
C LEU A 255 15.23 -26.81 -12.59
N SER A 256 15.06 -26.34 -11.34
CA SER A 256 13.79 -26.56 -10.63
C SER A 256 12.62 -25.93 -11.36
N LEU A 257 12.78 -24.71 -11.88
CA LEU A 257 11.75 -24.05 -12.69
C LEU A 257 11.44 -24.84 -13.97
N HIS A 258 12.48 -25.31 -14.67
CA HIS A 258 12.29 -26.10 -15.89
C HIS A 258 11.59 -27.43 -15.63
N LEU A 259 11.87 -28.07 -14.49
CA LEU A 259 11.27 -29.35 -14.11
C LEU A 259 9.75 -29.28 -13.94
N ARG A 260 9.19 -28.09 -13.67
CA ARG A 260 7.74 -27.82 -13.67
C ARG A 260 7.05 -28.27 -14.96
N GLU A 261 7.69 -28.02 -16.11
CA GLU A 261 7.11 -28.23 -17.44
C GLU A 261 7.21 -29.67 -17.93
N ILE A 262 7.96 -30.52 -17.21
CA ILE A 262 8.24 -31.90 -17.60
C ILE A 262 7.24 -32.85 -16.95
N LYS A 263 6.91 -33.96 -17.64
CA LYS A 263 5.97 -34.98 -17.13
C LYS A 263 6.35 -35.44 -15.72
N LYS A 264 5.32 -35.42 -14.86
CA LYS A 264 5.35 -35.63 -13.40
C LYS A 264 6.29 -36.74 -12.92
N ASP A 265 6.14 -37.95 -13.45
CA ASP A 265 6.88 -39.13 -12.96
C ASP A 265 8.39 -39.02 -13.13
N SER A 266 8.85 -38.32 -14.16
CA SER A 266 10.27 -38.24 -14.48
C SER A 266 10.93 -37.05 -13.78
N ALA A 267 10.20 -35.94 -13.54
CA ALA A 267 10.71 -34.76 -12.83
C ALA A 267 10.83 -35.00 -11.31
N LEU A 268 9.92 -35.79 -10.75
CA LEU A 268 9.81 -36.01 -9.32
C LEU A 268 11.12 -36.47 -8.64
N PRO A 269 11.88 -37.47 -9.15
CA PRO A 269 13.11 -37.90 -8.50
C PRO A 269 14.18 -36.80 -8.41
N LEU A 270 14.18 -35.86 -9.36
CA LEU A 270 15.10 -34.72 -9.36
C LEU A 270 14.63 -33.66 -8.36
N LEU A 271 13.34 -33.30 -8.38
CA LEU A 271 12.77 -32.36 -7.41
C LEU A 271 12.93 -32.87 -5.95
N LYS A 272 12.78 -34.18 -5.72
CA LYS A 272 13.05 -34.80 -4.41
C LYS A 272 14.50 -34.65 -3.96
N GLN A 273 15.46 -34.73 -4.88
CA GLN A 273 16.87 -34.45 -4.54
C GLN A 273 17.09 -32.97 -4.23
N MET A 274 16.38 -32.07 -4.92
CA MET A 274 16.50 -30.61 -4.72
C MET A 274 15.90 -30.14 -3.39
N ILE A 275 14.94 -30.87 -2.82
CA ILE A 275 14.48 -30.65 -1.45
C ILE A 275 15.63 -30.78 -0.44
N GLU A 276 16.67 -31.56 -0.76
CA GLU A 276 17.85 -31.76 0.09
C GLU A 276 19.02 -30.86 -0.31
N ASP A 277 18.80 -29.88 -1.20
CA ASP A 277 19.84 -28.92 -1.58
C ASP A 277 20.36 -28.15 -0.36
N SER A 278 21.60 -27.65 -0.41
CA SER A 278 22.12 -26.80 0.66
C SER A 278 21.48 -25.41 0.70
N GLN A 279 20.78 -25.03 -0.36
CA GLN A 279 20.28 -23.68 -0.58
C GLN A 279 18.77 -23.61 -0.46
N ILE A 280 18.33 -22.77 0.47
CA ILE A 280 16.93 -22.71 0.89
C ILE A 280 15.97 -22.36 -0.24
N ILE A 281 16.39 -21.47 -1.16
CA ILE A 281 15.59 -21.09 -2.33
C ILE A 281 15.33 -22.28 -3.25
N ILE A 282 16.33 -23.14 -3.46
CA ILE A 282 16.19 -24.34 -4.29
C ILE A 282 15.25 -25.35 -3.63
N GLN A 283 15.38 -25.52 -2.31
CA GLN A 283 14.46 -26.37 -1.54
C GLN A 283 13.01 -25.88 -1.68
N ALA A 284 12.78 -24.57 -1.48
CA ALA A 284 11.47 -23.94 -1.56
C ALA A 284 10.84 -24.10 -2.94
N THR A 285 11.58 -23.77 -4.00
CA THR A 285 11.11 -23.93 -5.37
C THR A 285 10.80 -25.40 -5.66
N ALA A 286 11.68 -26.33 -5.29
CA ALA A 286 11.42 -27.75 -5.52
C ALA A 286 10.14 -28.24 -4.81
N VAL A 287 9.90 -27.82 -3.57
CA VAL A 287 8.67 -28.11 -2.85
C VAL A 287 7.44 -27.55 -3.57
N ASN A 288 7.48 -26.26 -3.96
CA ASN A 288 6.39 -25.61 -4.67
C ASN A 288 6.04 -26.38 -5.96
N GLU A 289 7.06 -26.75 -6.72
CA GLU A 289 6.88 -27.49 -7.96
C GLU A 289 6.33 -28.90 -7.75
N ILE A 290 6.69 -29.60 -6.67
CA ILE A 290 6.08 -30.91 -6.37
C ILE A 290 4.61 -30.73 -5.95
N LEU A 291 4.23 -29.68 -5.22
CA LEU A 291 2.84 -29.44 -4.81
C LEU A 291 1.91 -29.15 -5.99
N GLN A 292 2.40 -28.40 -6.97
CA GLN A 292 1.65 -28.15 -8.20
C GLN A 292 1.44 -29.44 -9.01
N ASN A 293 2.31 -30.43 -8.81
CA ASN A 293 2.36 -31.62 -9.64
C ASN A 293 1.85 -32.91 -8.97
N GLU A 294 1.87 -33.05 -7.64
CA GLU A 294 1.58 -34.31 -6.94
C GLU A 294 0.44 -34.24 -5.91
N ASN A 295 0.04 -35.42 -5.42
CA ASN A 295 -0.78 -35.54 -4.22
C ASN A 295 0.11 -35.26 -2.99
N SER A 296 -0.36 -34.38 -2.11
CA SER A 296 0.41 -33.70 -1.05
C SER A 296 1.24 -34.59 -0.10
N THR A 297 0.85 -35.86 0.06
CA THR A 297 1.34 -36.76 1.10
C THR A 297 2.83 -37.06 1.04
N ILE A 298 3.47 -36.89 -0.12
CA ILE A 298 4.91 -37.17 -0.29
C ILE A 298 5.78 -36.05 0.26
N ILE A 299 5.29 -34.80 0.26
CA ILE A 299 6.08 -33.60 0.52
C ILE A 299 5.97 -33.17 1.99
N GLU A 300 4.89 -33.57 2.65
CA GLU A 300 4.56 -33.24 4.04
C GLU A 300 5.72 -33.46 5.04
N PRO A 301 6.44 -34.61 5.07
CA PRO A 301 7.59 -34.78 5.98
C PRO A 301 8.77 -33.86 5.66
N PHE A 302 8.92 -33.46 4.40
CA PHE A 302 9.99 -32.60 3.96
C PHE A 302 9.73 -31.14 4.33
N LEU A 303 8.49 -30.68 4.19
CA LEU A 303 8.07 -29.34 4.64
C LEU A 303 8.41 -29.11 6.12
N THR A 304 8.09 -30.09 6.96
CA THR A 304 8.44 -30.03 8.39
C THR A 304 9.95 -29.93 8.61
N ARG A 305 10.76 -30.66 7.82
CA ARG A 305 12.22 -30.61 7.91
C ARG A 305 12.78 -29.25 7.45
N ILE A 306 12.23 -28.69 6.39
CA ILE A 306 12.62 -27.36 5.90
C ILE A 306 12.29 -26.33 6.98
N LEU A 307 11.07 -26.37 7.54
CA LEU A 307 10.67 -25.48 8.64
C LEU A 307 11.61 -25.59 9.85
N ASP A 308 12.06 -26.80 10.21
CA ASP A 308 13.03 -27.00 11.30
C ASP A 308 14.40 -26.36 10.98
N ASN A 309 14.85 -26.45 9.72
CA ASN A 309 16.13 -25.90 9.28
C ASN A 309 16.11 -24.38 9.16
N SER A 310 15.07 -23.85 8.53
CA SER A 310 14.86 -22.43 8.29
C SER A 310 14.58 -21.65 9.57
N TYR A 311 13.90 -22.25 10.55
CA TYR A 311 13.69 -21.67 11.87
C TYR A 311 15.00 -21.48 12.65
N ARG A 312 16.00 -22.35 12.43
CA ARG A 312 17.35 -22.15 13.01
C ARG A 312 18.07 -20.97 12.37
N ILE A 313 17.90 -20.79 11.07
CA ILE A 313 18.50 -19.69 10.30
C ILE A 313 17.83 -18.36 10.67
N SER A 314 16.50 -18.31 10.78
CA SER A 314 15.77 -17.06 11.11
C SER A 314 16.07 -16.51 12.51
N LYS A 315 16.58 -17.35 13.44
CA LYS A 315 17.05 -16.89 14.76
C LYS A 315 18.37 -16.12 14.70
N GLN A 316 19.15 -16.30 13.64
CA GLN A 316 20.33 -15.49 13.38
C GLN A 316 19.83 -14.17 12.81
N LYS A 317 19.56 -13.19 13.71
CA LYS A 317 19.08 -11.84 13.39
C LYS A 317 20.07 -11.08 12.52
N ASP A 318 20.12 -11.40 11.24
CA ASP A 318 20.67 -10.51 10.24
C ASP A 318 19.50 -9.84 9.54
N SER A 319 19.40 -8.52 9.70
CA SER A 319 18.46 -7.62 9.00
C SER A 319 18.74 -7.53 7.49
N THR A 320 19.33 -8.57 6.92
CA THR A 320 19.62 -8.70 5.49
C THR A 320 18.36 -9.18 4.77
N SER A 321 18.29 -8.92 3.47
CA SER A 321 17.25 -9.48 2.59
C SER A 321 17.08 -10.99 2.71
N TYR A 322 18.13 -11.70 3.11
CA TYR A 322 18.12 -13.14 3.33
C TYR A 322 17.26 -13.54 4.53
N GLY A 323 17.38 -12.84 5.67
CA GLY A 323 16.56 -13.11 6.86
C GLY A 323 15.06 -12.92 6.60
N TYR A 324 14.69 -11.89 5.85
CA TYR A 324 13.30 -11.62 5.46
C TYR A 324 12.71 -12.74 4.58
N ARG A 325 13.46 -13.21 3.58
CA ARG A 325 13.00 -14.30 2.67
C ARG A 325 12.84 -15.64 3.37
N VAL A 326 13.75 -15.95 4.30
CA VAL A 326 13.61 -17.14 5.15
C VAL A 326 12.34 -17.04 5.98
N SER A 327 11.94 -15.84 6.40
CA SER A 327 10.70 -15.62 7.15
C SER A 327 9.44 -15.84 6.30
N GLU A 328 9.38 -15.24 5.11
CA GLU A 328 8.26 -15.45 4.17
C GLU A 328 8.10 -16.92 3.81
N MET A 329 9.20 -17.60 3.49
CA MET A 329 9.17 -19.04 3.19
C MET A 329 8.65 -19.85 4.39
N ASN A 330 9.01 -19.49 5.63
CA ASN A 330 8.51 -20.18 6.82
C ASN A 330 6.99 -20.02 6.95
N LYS A 331 6.50 -18.80 6.77
CA LYS A 331 5.07 -18.49 6.75
C LYS A 331 4.36 -19.29 5.67
N GLU A 332 4.87 -19.35 4.45
CA GLU A 332 4.31 -20.14 3.36
C GLU A 332 4.26 -21.63 3.68
N ILE A 333 5.36 -22.19 4.19
CA ILE A 333 5.44 -23.60 4.59
C ILE A 333 4.41 -23.89 5.69
N ILE A 334 4.25 -23.00 6.68
CA ILE A 334 3.26 -23.15 7.75
C ILE A 334 1.83 -23.14 7.19
N VAL A 335 1.50 -22.18 6.32
CA VAL A 335 0.18 -22.07 5.68
C VAL A 335 -0.11 -23.32 4.87
N LEU A 336 0.85 -23.75 4.06
CA LEU A 336 0.72 -24.94 3.24
C LEU A 336 0.52 -26.20 4.07
N LEU A 337 1.30 -26.40 5.13
CA LEU A 337 1.16 -27.54 6.03
C LEU A 337 -0.26 -27.62 6.62
N ALA A 338 -0.87 -26.47 6.93
CA ALA A 338 -2.26 -26.38 7.36
C ALA A 338 -3.26 -26.70 6.24
N ASP A 339 -3.07 -26.17 5.04
CA ASP A 339 -3.94 -26.43 3.89
C ASP A 339 -3.91 -27.91 3.47
N LEU A 340 -2.78 -28.58 3.65
CA LEU A 340 -2.62 -30.03 3.45
C LEU A 340 -3.18 -30.86 4.61
N HIS A 341 -3.61 -30.22 5.70
CA HIS A 341 -4.04 -30.89 6.93
C HIS A 341 -3.03 -31.90 7.49
N TYR A 342 -1.73 -31.62 7.40
CA TYR A 342 -0.67 -32.52 7.88
C TYR A 342 -0.48 -32.46 9.40
N LEU A 343 -1.26 -33.25 10.13
CA LEU A 343 -1.27 -33.30 11.60
C LEU A 343 0.12 -33.49 12.26
N PRO A 344 1.07 -34.29 11.73
CA PRO A 344 2.40 -34.42 12.32
C PRO A 344 3.24 -33.13 12.37
N ALA A 345 2.85 -32.08 11.62
CA ALA A 345 3.50 -30.76 11.70
C ALA A 345 3.08 -29.92 12.92
N ILE A 346 1.96 -30.25 13.58
CA ILE A 346 1.42 -29.47 14.71
C ILE A 346 2.49 -29.13 15.78
N PRO A 347 3.34 -30.07 16.26
CA PRO A 347 4.36 -29.74 17.24
C PRO A 347 5.38 -28.69 16.75
N ARG A 348 5.69 -28.67 15.45
CA ARG A 348 6.65 -27.73 14.86
C ARG A 348 6.01 -26.36 14.67
N ILE A 349 4.80 -26.32 14.14
CA ILE A 349 4.03 -25.08 14.00
C ILE A 349 3.78 -24.45 15.38
N ARG A 350 3.53 -25.25 16.42
CA ARG A 350 3.43 -24.76 17.80
C ARG A 350 4.73 -24.12 18.30
N ALA A 351 5.89 -24.65 17.92
CA ALA A 351 7.17 -24.02 18.25
C ALA A 351 7.33 -22.64 17.59
N CYS A 352 6.71 -22.42 16.43
CA CYS A 352 6.68 -21.13 15.74
C CYS A 352 5.87 -20.05 16.48
N LEU A 353 5.00 -20.39 17.43
CA LEU A 353 4.30 -19.41 18.29
C LEU A 353 5.25 -18.66 19.23
N ASN A 354 6.49 -19.13 19.39
CA ASN A 354 7.53 -18.45 20.15
C ASN A 354 8.48 -17.63 19.26
N ASN A 355 8.17 -17.46 17.97
CA ASN A 355 8.96 -16.65 17.07
C ASN A 355 8.81 -15.15 17.40
N GLU A 356 9.89 -14.38 17.27
CA GLU A 356 9.84 -12.92 17.39
C GLU A 356 9.32 -12.25 16.11
N ASP A 357 9.39 -12.95 14.98
CA ASP A 357 8.79 -12.52 13.73
C ASP A 357 7.26 -12.67 13.80
N GLU A 358 6.57 -11.52 13.72
CA GLU A 358 5.12 -11.44 13.85
C GLU A 358 4.40 -12.19 12.73
N GLU A 359 4.93 -12.19 11.52
CA GLU A 359 4.26 -12.84 10.39
C GLU A 359 4.30 -14.36 10.53
N ILE A 360 5.43 -14.92 10.96
CA ILE A 360 5.53 -16.35 11.29
C ILE A 360 4.61 -16.69 12.45
N PHE A 361 4.55 -15.85 13.48
CA PHE A 361 3.66 -16.04 14.62
C PHE A 361 2.19 -16.09 14.18
N LEU A 362 1.73 -15.12 13.40
CA LEU A 362 0.34 -15.05 12.93
C LEU A 362 0.01 -16.18 11.95
N ALA A 363 0.94 -16.57 11.08
CA ALA A 363 0.80 -17.75 10.22
C ALA A 363 0.62 -19.02 11.06
N ALA A 364 1.40 -19.19 12.13
CA ALA A 364 1.30 -20.33 13.03
C ALA A 364 -0.05 -20.36 13.78
N VAL A 365 -0.54 -19.22 14.27
CA VAL A 365 -1.88 -19.12 14.89
C VAL A 365 -2.97 -19.54 13.90
N ASN A 366 -2.95 -19.00 12.68
CA ASN A 366 -3.91 -19.33 11.63
C ASN A 366 -3.86 -20.83 11.27
N ALA A 367 -2.66 -21.39 11.10
CA ALA A 367 -2.47 -22.81 10.81
C ALA A 367 -3.01 -23.72 11.91
N LEU A 368 -2.65 -23.44 13.17
CA LEU A 368 -3.12 -24.23 14.33
C LEU A 368 -4.64 -24.13 14.52
N TYR A 369 -5.25 -22.99 14.19
CA TYR A 369 -6.70 -22.86 14.15
C TYR A 369 -7.34 -23.79 13.12
N GLN A 370 -6.77 -23.92 11.92
CA GLN A 370 -7.24 -24.88 10.91
C GLN A 370 -7.17 -26.33 11.41
N PHE A 371 -6.15 -26.65 12.22
CA PHE A 371 -6.01 -27.95 12.89
C PHE A 371 -6.95 -28.14 14.09
N ARG A 372 -7.74 -27.13 14.47
CA ARG A 372 -8.60 -27.11 15.66
C ARG A 372 -7.83 -27.29 16.97
N GLU A 373 -6.61 -26.78 17.02
CA GLU A 373 -5.80 -26.78 18.23
C GLU A 373 -6.42 -25.83 19.28
N PRO A 374 -6.53 -26.26 20.55
CA PRO A 374 -7.09 -25.44 21.62
C PRO A 374 -6.09 -24.36 22.09
N ASP A 375 -6.58 -23.47 22.95
CA ASP A 375 -5.78 -22.50 23.72
C ASP A 375 -4.99 -21.47 22.90
N LEU A 376 -5.38 -21.22 21.64
CA LEU A 376 -4.74 -20.22 20.79
C LEU A 376 -4.85 -18.79 21.35
N ASP A 377 -5.95 -18.51 22.06
CA ASP A 377 -6.17 -17.24 22.76
C ASP A 377 -5.01 -16.88 23.69
N LYS A 378 -4.46 -17.87 24.41
CA LYS A 378 -3.35 -17.66 25.35
C LYS A 378 -2.11 -17.08 24.67
N TYR A 379 -1.77 -17.59 23.49
CA TYR A 379 -0.60 -17.14 22.74
C TYR A 379 -0.82 -15.74 22.18
N MET A 380 -2.01 -15.48 21.64
CA MET A 380 -2.37 -14.15 21.15
C MET A 380 -2.40 -13.10 22.28
N ILE A 381 -2.93 -13.47 23.45
CA ILE A 381 -2.88 -12.67 24.68
C ILE A 381 -1.44 -12.32 25.08
N GLU A 382 -0.53 -13.30 25.06
CA GLU A 382 0.88 -13.06 25.38
C GLU A 382 1.53 -12.12 24.36
N HIS A 383 1.24 -12.30 23.07
CA HIS A 383 1.73 -11.45 21.99
C HIS A 383 1.28 -9.99 22.13
N LEU A 384 -0.03 -9.77 22.36
CA LEU A 384 -0.60 -8.45 22.64
C LEU A 384 0.06 -7.80 23.87
N ARG A 385 0.34 -8.56 24.94
CA ARG A 385 0.99 -8.07 26.17
C ARG A 385 2.45 -7.67 25.96
N LYS A 386 3.19 -8.37 25.08
CA LYS A 386 4.57 -7.97 24.71
C LYS A 386 4.58 -6.59 24.05
N GLY A 387 3.52 -6.26 23.32
CA GLY A 387 3.30 -4.93 22.75
C GLY A 387 4.22 -4.55 21.58
N LYS A 388 4.90 -5.53 20.98
CA LYS A 388 5.79 -5.34 19.82
C LYS A 388 5.08 -5.74 18.53
N ILE A 389 3.96 -5.09 18.25
CA ILE A 389 3.14 -5.38 17.06
C ILE A 389 3.61 -4.50 15.91
N GLN A 390 3.97 -5.11 14.78
CA GLN A 390 4.42 -4.41 13.58
C GLN A 390 3.20 -4.01 12.74
N ASP A 391 2.26 -4.93 12.55
CA ASP A 391 1.02 -4.72 11.81
C ASP A 391 -0.22 -5.18 12.60
N ILE A 392 -0.88 -4.21 13.24
CA ILE A 392 -2.11 -4.43 13.98
C ILE A 392 -3.27 -4.93 13.10
N SER A 393 -3.25 -4.65 11.79
CA SER A 393 -4.32 -5.02 10.89
C SER A 393 -4.35 -6.54 10.70
N GLU A 394 -3.19 -7.17 10.55
CA GLU A 394 -3.05 -8.62 10.42
C GLU A 394 -3.34 -9.35 11.74
N VAL A 395 -2.96 -8.75 12.87
CA VAL A 395 -3.34 -9.24 14.21
C VAL A 395 -4.86 -9.25 14.35
N CYS A 396 -5.53 -8.12 14.04
CA CYS A 396 -6.99 -8.03 14.08
C CYS A 396 -7.66 -9.01 13.12
N TYR A 397 -7.13 -9.19 11.90
CA TYR A 397 -7.65 -10.17 10.94
C TYR A 397 -7.54 -11.59 11.48
N THR A 398 -6.41 -11.95 12.08
CA THR A 398 -6.18 -13.26 12.69
C THR A 398 -7.15 -13.51 13.86
N ILE A 399 -7.36 -12.52 14.74
CA ILE A 399 -8.35 -12.61 15.82
C ILE A 399 -9.76 -12.87 15.26
N GLU A 400 -10.16 -12.15 14.21
CA GLU A 400 -11.46 -12.32 13.55
C GLU A 400 -11.61 -13.72 12.94
N ARG A 401 -10.63 -14.11 12.13
CA ARG A 401 -10.62 -15.36 11.35
C ARG A 401 -10.65 -16.57 12.27
N CYS A 402 -9.83 -16.53 13.32
CA CYS A 402 -9.71 -17.61 14.30
C CYS A 402 -10.73 -17.50 15.44
N LYS A 403 -11.57 -16.45 15.45
CA LYS A 403 -12.60 -16.20 16.49
C LYS A 403 -12.02 -16.23 17.91
N LEU A 404 -10.87 -15.60 18.09
CA LEU A 404 -10.14 -15.61 19.35
C LEU A 404 -10.80 -14.68 20.38
N ASP A 405 -10.90 -15.13 21.64
CA ASP A 405 -11.46 -14.35 22.75
C ASP A 405 -10.35 -13.59 23.51
N VAL A 406 -9.87 -12.52 22.90
CA VAL A 406 -8.70 -11.75 23.37
C VAL A 406 -8.96 -10.23 23.46
N TYR A 407 -10.23 -9.84 23.52
CA TYR A 407 -10.65 -8.45 23.40
C TYR A 407 -10.14 -7.57 24.55
N SER A 408 -10.09 -8.09 25.77
CA SER A 408 -9.58 -7.36 26.94
C SER A 408 -8.13 -6.91 26.74
N GLU A 409 -7.26 -7.83 26.31
CA GLU A 409 -5.86 -7.53 26.01
C GLU A 409 -5.70 -6.67 24.76
N LEU A 410 -6.55 -6.84 23.75
CA LEU A 410 -6.56 -5.97 22.58
C LEU A 410 -6.90 -4.53 22.98
N PHE A 411 -7.89 -4.33 23.87
CA PHE A 411 -8.21 -3.00 24.40
C PHE A 411 -7.05 -2.41 25.17
N ALA A 412 -6.43 -3.17 26.07
CA ALA A 412 -5.27 -2.72 26.84
C ALA A 412 -4.10 -2.34 25.91
N PHE A 413 -3.88 -3.12 24.84
CA PHE A 413 -2.88 -2.82 23.82
C PHE A 413 -3.19 -1.50 23.10
N ILE A 414 -4.44 -1.30 22.64
CA ILE A 414 -4.88 -0.08 21.97
C ILE A 414 -4.74 1.14 22.89
N GLU A 415 -5.09 1.00 24.18
CA GLU A 415 -4.95 2.08 25.16
C GLU A 415 -3.49 2.45 25.40
N LYS A 416 -2.59 1.47 25.47
CA LYS A 416 -1.15 1.72 25.61
C LYS A 416 -0.56 2.46 24.40
N HIS A 417 -1.11 2.24 23.21
CA HIS A 417 -0.66 2.84 21.95
C HIS A 417 -1.55 4.00 21.50
N GLU A 418 -2.03 4.80 22.46
CA GLU A 418 -3.05 5.80 22.21
C GLU A 418 -2.65 6.96 21.27
N THR A 419 -1.38 7.06 20.90
CA THR A 419 -0.85 8.06 19.97
C THR A 419 -0.53 7.51 18.58
N ASN A 420 -0.62 6.19 18.39
CA ASN A 420 -0.37 5.54 17.11
C ASN A 420 -1.66 5.51 16.28
N VAL A 421 -1.73 6.39 15.29
CA VAL A 421 -2.91 6.58 14.43
C VAL A 421 -3.24 5.32 13.63
N ASN A 422 -2.24 4.60 13.12
CA ASN A 422 -2.42 3.36 12.36
C ASN A 422 -3.08 2.28 13.22
N ILE A 423 -2.58 2.09 14.45
CA ILE A 423 -3.18 1.15 15.42
C ILE A 423 -4.65 1.48 15.66
N LEU A 424 -4.94 2.74 15.96
CA LEU A 424 -6.31 3.16 16.27
C LEU A 424 -7.25 3.03 15.06
N PHE A 425 -6.75 3.34 13.86
CA PHE A 425 -7.49 3.27 12.62
C PHE A 425 -7.93 1.83 12.29
N TYR A 426 -6.98 0.90 12.28
CA TYR A 426 -7.28 -0.51 11.98
C TYR A 426 -8.10 -1.17 13.08
N ALA A 427 -7.81 -0.84 14.35
CA ALA A 427 -8.62 -1.30 15.47
C ALA A 427 -10.10 -0.88 15.32
N ALA A 428 -10.39 0.40 15.03
CA ALA A 428 -11.76 0.86 14.85
C ALA A 428 -12.53 0.06 13.78
N ARG A 429 -11.88 -0.25 12.65
CA ARG A 429 -12.45 -1.06 11.57
C ARG A 429 -12.75 -2.49 12.00
N PHE A 430 -11.83 -3.11 12.71
CA PHE A 430 -11.99 -4.46 13.26
C PHE A 430 -13.14 -4.52 14.28
N LEU A 431 -13.15 -3.57 15.23
CA LEU A 431 -14.18 -3.49 16.27
C LEU A 431 -15.59 -3.30 15.67
N ALA A 432 -15.72 -2.55 14.57
CA ALA A 432 -16.99 -2.33 13.87
C ALA A 432 -17.65 -3.61 13.36
N LYS A 433 -16.89 -4.68 13.11
CA LYS A 433 -17.43 -5.94 12.62
C LYS A 433 -18.06 -6.78 13.74
N ASN A 434 -17.68 -6.51 14.98
CA ASN A 434 -18.08 -7.28 16.15
C ASN A 434 -19.10 -6.49 16.98
N LYS A 435 -20.36 -6.91 16.98
CA LYS A 435 -21.49 -6.17 17.58
C LYS A 435 -21.70 -6.44 19.08
N SER A 436 -20.63 -6.51 19.87
CA SER A 436 -20.79 -6.69 21.33
C SER A 436 -20.99 -5.34 22.04
N LYS A 437 -21.77 -5.34 23.12
CA LYS A 437 -22.00 -4.14 23.95
C LYS A 437 -20.70 -3.62 24.59
N GLU A 438 -19.80 -4.53 24.93
CA GLU A 438 -18.50 -4.19 25.50
C GLU A 438 -17.63 -3.44 24.47
N LEU A 439 -17.58 -3.93 23.22
CA LEU A 439 -16.86 -3.30 22.12
C LEU A 439 -17.45 -1.93 21.78
N GLU A 440 -18.77 -1.81 21.77
CA GLU A 440 -19.47 -0.53 21.61
C GLU A 440 -19.07 0.46 22.72
N GLY A 441 -19.09 0.03 23.98
CA GLY A 441 -18.69 0.85 25.13
C GLY A 441 -17.23 1.31 25.04
N PHE A 442 -16.32 0.42 24.66
CA PHE A 442 -14.92 0.74 24.43
C PHE A 442 -14.75 1.77 23.31
N MET A 443 -15.38 1.56 22.15
CA MET A 443 -15.32 2.50 21.02
C MET A 443 -15.86 3.88 21.39
N ILE A 444 -16.98 3.95 22.11
CA ILE A 444 -17.55 5.20 22.61
C ILE A 444 -16.58 5.90 23.55
N SER A 445 -16.07 5.21 24.58
CA SER A 445 -15.11 5.78 25.53
C SER A 445 -13.88 6.31 24.81
N ARG A 446 -13.36 5.54 23.83
CA ARG A 446 -12.17 5.92 23.08
C ARG A 446 -12.40 7.12 22.18
N LEU A 447 -13.52 7.15 21.47
CA LEU A 447 -13.92 8.30 20.65
C LEU A 447 -14.07 9.56 21.51
N GLU A 448 -14.64 9.46 22.71
CA GLU A 448 -14.71 10.59 23.65
C GLU A 448 -13.33 11.07 24.09
N LYS A 449 -12.43 10.15 24.50
CA LYS A 449 -11.05 10.52 24.84
C LYS A 449 -10.35 11.23 23.69
N LEU A 450 -10.49 10.72 22.46
CA LEU A 450 -9.89 11.33 21.26
C LEU A 450 -10.49 12.70 20.94
N ALA A 451 -11.81 12.85 21.04
CA ALA A 451 -12.50 14.11 20.75
C ALA A 451 -12.18 15.22 21.77
N MET A 452 -11.78 14.84 23.00
CA MET A 452 -11.41 15.79 24.06
C MET A 452 -9.94 16.22 23.99
N LYS A 453 -9.08 15.53 23.23
CA LYS A 453 -7.68 15.93 22.97
C LYS A 453 -7.60 17.04 21.93
N TRP A 454 -8.15 18.19 22.31
CA TRP A 454 -8.35 19.35 21.45
C TRP A 454 -7.04 19.88 20.83
N ASP A 455 -5.96 19.81 21.59
CA ASP A 455 -4.60 20.21 21.21
C ASP A 455 -3.97 19.37 20.09
N THR A 456 -4.58 18.25 19.72
CA THR A 456 -4.06 17.31 18.71
C THR A 456 -5.09 16.92 17.65
N MET A 457 -6.17 17.70 17.51
CA MET A 457 -7.32 17.39 16.64
C MET A 457 -6.91 17.07 15.19
N GLY A 458 -5.94 17.78 14.61
CA GLY A 458 -5.45 17.50 13.27
C GLY A 458 -4.90 16.07 13.07
N VAL A 459 -4.26 15.51 14.10
CA VAL A 459 -3.55 14.21 14.03
C VAL A 459 -4.52 13.04 14.06
N TYR A 460 -5.64 13.16 14.77
CA TYR A 460 -6.57 12.05 15.01
C TYR A 460 -7.84 12.09 14.15
N ASN A 461 -8.00 13.05 13.25
CA ASN A 461 -9.23 13.22 12.46
C ASN A 461 -9.66 11.94 11.74
N PHE A 462 -8.76 11.28 11.02
CA PHE A 462 -9.08 10.01 10.34
C PHE A 462 -9.49 8.92 11.31
N THR A 463 -8.78 8.80 12.43
CA THR A 463 -9.14 7.85 13.49
C THR A 463 -10.54 8.14 14.04
N ILE A 464 -10.84 9.38 14.39
CA ILE A 464 -12.16 9.81 14.88
C ILE A 464 -13.24 9.47 13.84
N ILE A 465 -13.00 9.78 12.56
CA ILE A 465 -13.90 9.45 11.46
C ILE A 465 -14.14 7.94 11.38
N GLU A 466 -13.11 7.10 11.48
CA GLU A 466 -13.27 5.65 11.47
C GLU A 466 -14.07 5.15 12.68
N TYR A 467 -13.86 5.68 13.89
CA TYR A 467 -14.69 5.35 15.06
C TYR A 467 -16.16 5.76 14.85
N LEU A 468 -16.42 6.93 14.26
CA LEU A 468 -17.79 7.36 13.93
C LEU A 468 -18.42 6.43 12.87
N ILE A 469 -17.67 6.07 11.83
CA ILE A 469 -18.10 5.11 10.80
C ILE A 469 -18.39 3.74 11.42
N ALA A 470 -17.53 3.28 12.33
CA ALA A 470 -17.67 2.03 13.06
C ALA A 470 -18.96 2.02 13.89
N LEU A 471 -19.17 3.04 14.73
CA LEU A 471 -20.36 3.19 15.56
C LEU A 471 -21.65 3.30 14.73
N ARG A 472 -21.59 3.97 13.57
CA ARG A 472 -22.68 4.00 12.59
C ARG A 472 -22.97 2.61 12.02
N ARG A 473 -21.95 1.87 11.60
CA ARG A 473 -22.12 0.52 11.00
C ARG A 473 -22.82 -0.43 11.96
N ILE A 474 -22.52 -0.34 13.26
CA ILE A 474 -23.19 -1.13 14.29
C ILE A 474 -24.51 -0.52 14.77
N LYS A 475 -24.91 0.65 14.24
CA LYS A 475 -26.12 1.40 14.62
C LYS A 475 -26.23 1.64 16.13
N SER A 476 -25.11 2.00 16.75
CA SER A 476 -25.03 2.24 18.20
C SER A 476 -25.92 3.41 18.61
N VAL A 477 -27.00 3.16 19.35
CA VAL A 477 -27.86 4.22 19.90
C VAL A 477 -27.14 4.99 21.01
N ASN A 478 -26.31 4.29 21.79
CA ASN A 478 -25.58 4.87 22.92
C ASN A 478 -24.54 5.91 22.47
N ALA A 479 -24.05 5.80 21.24
CA ALA A 479 -23.10 6.75 20.66
C ALA A 479 -23.69 8.15 20.38
N THR A 480 -25.02 8.33 20.41
CA THR A 480 -25.66 9.61 20.05
C THR A 480 -25.07 10.81 20.82
N ASN A 481 -24.91 10.67 22.13
CA ASN A 481 -24.34 11.73 22.96
C ASN A 481 -22.86 11.97 22.65
N THR A 482 -22.11 10.92 22.35
CA THR A 482 -20.71 11.02 21.94
C THR A 482 -20.56 11.74 20.61
N PHE A 483 -21.40 11.44 19.61
CA PHE A 483 -21.44 12.20 18.36
C PHE A 483 -21.71 13.69 18.61
N ARG A 484 -22.67 14.04 19.49
CA ARG A 484 -22.92 15.44 19.88
C ARG A 484 -21.70 16.09 20.54
N LYS A 485 -21.01 15.38 21.44
CA LYS A 485 -19.76 15.85 22.06
C LYS A 485 -18.68 16.10 21.00
N VAL A 486 -18.55 15.21 20.01
CA VAL A 486 -17.61 15.38 18.87
C VAL A 486 -17.98 16.59 18.04
N ILE A 487 -19.26 16.79 17.68
CA ILE A 487 -19.72 17.98 16.95
C ILE A 487 -19.47 19.25 17.76
N TYR A 488 -19.73 19.23 19.07
CA TYR A 488 -19.44 20.37 19.94
C TYR A 488 -17.94 20.64 20.05
N ALA A 489 -17.11 19.58 20.10
CA ALA A 489 -15.67 19.72 20.08
C ALA A 489 -15.20 20.35 18.76
N TYR A 490 -15.65 19.85 17.62
CA TYR A 490 -15.11 20.32 16.33
C TYR A 490 -15.72 21.61 15.80
N TYR A 491 -16.93 21.96 16.22
CA TYR A 491 -17.64 23.12 15.68
C TYR A 491 -18.20 24.04 16.74
N GLY A 492 -18.11 23.72 18.03
CA GLY A 492 -18.72 24.53 19.10
C GLY A 492 -20.25 24.58 19.04
N LEU A 493 -20.88 23.57 18.42
CA LEU A 493 -22.34 23.46 18.27
C LEU A 493 -22.88 22.34 19.15
N ASP A 494 -23.84 22.67 20.02
CA ASP A 494 -24.55 21.72 20.87
C ASP A 494 -26.09 21.84 20.67
N SER A 495 -26.86 21.08 21.44
CA SER A 495 -28.32 21.07 21.35
C SER A 495 -28.99 22.38 21.76
N THR A 496 -28.29 23.30 22.45
CA THR A 496 -28.84 24.60 22.85
C THR A 496 -29.06 25.53 21.65
N TYR A 497 -28.24 25.37 20.59
CA TYR A 497 -28.37 26.10 19.32
C TYR A 497 -29.67 25.80 18.60
N THR A 498 -30.22 24.59 18.76
CA THR A 498 -31.51 24.20 18.17
C THR A 498 -32.64 25.10 18.63
N LYS A 499 -32.64 25.48 19.91
CA LYS A 499 -33.70 26.26 20.55
C LYS A 499 -33.45 27.76 20.47
N ASN A 500 -32.21 28.18 20.24
CA ASN A 500 -31.79 29.58 20.37
C ASN A 500 -30.98 30.06 19.16
N PRO A 501 -31.64 30.45 18.06
CA PRO A 501 -30.98 30.91 16.83
C PRO A 501 -29.96 32.05 17.04
N ARG A 502 -30.16 32.89 18.07
CA ARG A 502 -29.23 33.97 18.44
C ARG A 502 -27.82 33.47 18.73
N LEU A 503 -27.66 32.24 19.22
CA LEU A 503 -26.33 31.66 19.48
C LEU A 503 -25.51 31.52 18.19
N PHE A 504 -26.13 31.19 17.05
CA PHE A 504 -25.45 31.16 15.75
C PHE A 504 -24.91 32.54 15.38
N THR A 505 -25.69 33.59 15.62
CA THR A 505 -25.27 34.98 15.36
C THR A 505 -24.10 35.39 16.25
N ILE A 506 -24.17 35.11 17.56
CA ILE A 506 -23.10 35.44 18.52
C ILE A 506 -21.81 34.71 18.13
N LYS A 507 -21.90 33.39 17.91
CA LYS A 507 -20.76 32.57 17.48
C LYS A 507 -20.12 33.12 16.21
N ARG A 508 -20.92 33.44 15.19
CA ARG A 508 -20.42 33.98 13.92
C ARG A 508 -19.71 35.32 14.07
N GLN A 509 -20.25 36.21 14.92
CA GLN A 509 -19.63 37.49 15.22
C GLN A 509 -18.27 37.32 15.91
N LEU A 510 -18.16 36.37 16.84
CA LEU A 510 -16.90 36.06 17.50
C LEU A 510 -15.86 35.50 16.52
N GLU A 511 -16.27 34.55 15.66
CA GLU A 511 -15.38 33.97 14.65
C GLU A 511 -14.88 35.01 13.66
N THR A 512 -15.79 35.81 13.09
CA THR A 512 -15.44 36.85 12.11
C THR A 512 -14.48 37.88 12.72
N ARG A 513 -14.72 38.28 13.97
CA ARG A 513 -13.83 39.22 14.67
C ARG A 513 -12.42 38.64 14.83
N LEU A 514 -12.29 37.36 15.19
CA LEU A 514 -11.00 36.69 15.32
C LEU A 514 -10.30 36.54 13.95
N GLU A 515 -11.05 36.13 12.93
CA GLU A 515 -10.56 36.02 11.54
C GLU A 515 -10.02 37.36 11.03
N ASP A 516 -10.79 38.43 11.20
CA ASP A 516 -10.43 39.80 10.78
C ASP A 516 -9.20 40.30 11.55
N SER A 517 -9.17 40.15 12.88
CA SER A 517 -8.02 40.56 13.70
C SER A 517 -6.74 39.82 13.31
N ALA A 518 -6.80 38.51 13.09
CA ALA A 518 -5.66 37.72 12.65
C ALA A 518 -5.20 38.12 11.23
N SER A 519 -6.15 38.39 10.33
CA SER A 519 -5.85 38.78 8.94
C SER A 519 -5.14 40.12 8.86
N ILE A 520 -5.64 41.11 9.60
CA ILE A 520 -5.03 42.44 9.69
C ILE A 520 -3.60 42.31 10.25
N PHE A 521 -3.44 41.61 11.37
CA PHE A 521 -2.14 41.41 12.00
C PHE A 521 -1.13 40.72 11.07
N LEU A 522 -1.50 39.61 10.43
CA LEU A 522 -0.58 38.90 9.53
C LEU A 522 -0.19 39.74 8.32
N LYS A 523 -1.12 40.53 7.79
CA LYS A 523 -0.83 41.48 6.70
C LYS A 523 0.15 42.58 7.13
N GLU A 524 0.02 43.10 8.36
CA GLU A 524 0.97 44.07 8.93
C GLU A 524 2.36 43.46 9.12
N GLN A 525 2.43 42.16 9.46
CA GLN A 525 3.68 41.39 9.52
C GLN A 525 4.20 40.95 8.14
N GLN A 526 3.62 41.45 7.04
CA GLN A 526 4.00 41.14 5.65
C GLN A 526 3.84 39.65 5.26
N TYR A 527 2.99 38.91 5.96
CA TYR A 527 2.61 37.56 5.55
C TYR A 527 1.44 37.59 4.57
N GLU A 528 1.56 36.86 3.47
CA GLU A 528 0.45 36.63 2.56
C GLU A 528 -0.38 35.42 3.01
N VAL A 529 -1.66 35.66 3.28
CA VAL A 529 -2.59 34.63 3.75
C VAL A 529 -3.64 34.37 2.67
N ALA A 530 -3.87 33.09 2.37
CA ALA A 530 -4.89 32.64 1.44
C ALA A 530 -6.26 32.68 2.10
N ASP A 531 -6.33 32.20 3.34
CA ASP A 531 -7.57 32.12 4.11
C ASP A 531 -7.29 32.07 5.62
N ILE A 532 -8.20 32.61 6.43
CA ILE A 532 -8.18 32.46 7.89
C ILE A 532 -9.56 31.99 8.34
N LYS A 533 -9.57 31.02 9.25
CA LYS A 533 -10.78 30.46 9.84
C LYS A 533 -10.69 30.39 11.35
N ALA A 534 -11.74 30.82 12.01
CA ALA A 534 -11.91 30.60 13.44
C ALA A 534 -13.07 29.64 13.69
N VAL A 535 -12.88 28.73 14.65
CA VAL A 535 -13.95 27.92 15.23
C VAL A 535 -14.10 28.33 16.68
N VAL A 536 -15.24 28.90 17.04
CA VAL A 536 -15.52 29.38 18.41
C VAL A 536 -16.47 28.44 19.17
N ARG A 537 -16.09 28.03 20.37
CA ARG A 537 -16.91 27.26 21.30
C ARG A 537 -17.35 28.12 22.47
N ILE A 538 -18.64 28.43 22.52
CA ILE A 538 -19.23 29.20 23.62
C ILE A 538 -19.45 28.27 24.80
N LEU A 539 -18.81 28.55 25.94
CA LEU A 539 -18.84 27.71 27.14
C LEU A 539 -20.07 27.96 28.02
N ASN A 540 -20.66 29.16 27.95
CA ASN A 540 -21.78 29.60 28.78
C ASN A 540 -23.06 29.81 27.95
N THR A 541 -23.39 28.83 27.09
CA THR A 541 -24.55 28.91 26.18
C THR A 541 -25.87 29.05 26.94
N ILE A 542 -26.02 28.37 28.08
CA ILE A 542 -27.23 28.44 28.92
C ILE A 542 -27.37 29.84 29.53
N GLU A 543 -26.32 30.37 30.16
CA GLU A 543 -26.37 31.69 30.79
C GLU A 543 -26.58 32.82 29.76
N LEU A 544 -26.03 32.69 28.56
CA LEU A 544 -26.24 33.66 27.48
C LEU A 544 -27.69 33.72 27.00
N VAL A 545 -28.36 32.56 26.98
CA VAL A 545 -29.76 32.45 26.59
C VAL A 545 -30.66 33.02 27.68
N GLU A 546 -30.41 32.64 28.94
CA GLU A 546 -31.23 33.05 30.09
C GLU A 546 -31.01 34.51 30.50
N LYS A 547 -29.76 34.98 30.49
CA LYS A 547 -29.34 36.31 30.96
C LYS A 547 -28.71 37.08 29.81
N ARG A 548 -29.54 37.83 29.08
CA ARG A 548 -29.18 38.56 27.85
C ARG A 548 -28.00 39.54 27.99
N THR A 549 -27.62 39.92 29.21
CA THR A 549 -26.54 40.86 29.53
C THR A 549 -25.19 40.17 29.80
N THR A 550 -25.16 38.83 29.93
CA THR A 550 -23.93 38.07 30.16
C THR A 550 -23.03 38.14 28.93
N LYS A 551 -21.73 38.38 29.12
CA LYS A 551 -20.74 38.32 28.03
C LYS A 551 -20.46 36.86 27.65
N PRO A 552 -20.22 36.55 26.36
CA PRO A 552 -19.88 35.20 25.96
C PRO A 552 -18.52 34.83 26.53
N GLN A 553 -18.47 33.68 27.21
CA GLN A 553 -17.25 32.98 27.56
C GLN A 553 -17.01 31.94 26.48
N TYR A 554 -15.84 31.95 25.86
CA TYR A 554 -15.58 31.09 24.73
C TYR A 554 -14.12 30.67 24.64
N GLU A 555 -13.93 29.55 23.96
CA GLU A 555 -12.65 29.08 23.49
C GLU A 555 -12.66 29.06 21.97
N TYR A 556 -11.49 29.00 21.35
CA TYR A 556 -11.42 28.97 19.90
C TYR A 556 -10.17 28.29 19.38
N VAL A 557 -10.27 27.85 18.13
CA VAL A 557 -9.15 27.45 17.26
C VAL A 557 -9.11 28.39 16.09
N LEU A 558 -7.91 28.77 15.70
CA LEU A 558 -7.67 29.58 14.52
C LEU A 558 -6.85 28.77 13.52
N ARG A 559 -7.25 28.75 12.26
CA ARG A 559 -6.48 28.19 11.16
C ARG A 559 -6.10 29.31 10.20
N ALA A 560 -4.82 29.40 9.85
CA ALA A 560 -4.29 30.33 8.87
C ALA A 560 -3.65 29.55 7.71
N ASP A 561 -4.28 29.62 6.54
CA ASP A 561 -3.75 29.03 5.31
C ASP A 561 -2.92 30.08 4.59
N MET A 562 -1.62 29.89 4.53
CA MET A 562 -0.66 30.83 3.97
C MET A 562 -0.60 30.70 2.43
N LYS A 563 -0.50 31.84 1.73
CA LYS A 563 -0.16 31.82 0.30
C LYS A 563 1.34 31.54 0.18
N TYR A 564 1.67 30.52 -0.59
CA TYR A 564 3.04 30.27 -0.98
C TYR A 564 3.19 30.51 -2.47
N ASP A 565 4.21 31.28 -2.83
CA ASP A 565 4.64 31.43 -4.22
C ASP A 565 5.32 30.13 -4.64
N ALA A 566 4.61 29.29 -5.39
CA ALA A 566 5.13 28.02 -5.89
C ALA A 566 6.38 28.18 -6.76
N LYS A 567 6.70 29.40 -7.24
CA LYS A 567 7.92 29.68 -8.02
C LYS A 567 9.16 29.86 -7.15
N ARG A 568 9.00 30.19 -5.87
CA ARG A 568 10.10 30.14 -4.90
C ARG A 568 10.17 28.69 -4.45
N ASN A 569 11.20 27.96 -4.88
CA ASN A 569 11.49 26.58 -4.49
C ASN A 569 11.81 26.47 -2.98
N ASN A 570 10.87 26.86 -2.13
CA ASN A 570 11.03 26.81 -0.69
C ASN A 570 11.10 25.35 -0.27
N THR A 571 12.10 25.03 0.53
CA THR A 571 12.26 23.70 1.12
C THR A 571 11.18 23.47 2.19
N LYS A 572 10.87 22.19 2.49
CA LYS A 572 9.95 21.83 3.59
C LYS A 572 10.34 22.50 4.92
N VAL A 573 11.64 22.58 5.20
CA VAL A 573 12.20 23.19 6.42
C VAL A 573 11.86 24.69 6.51
N GLU A 574 11.92 25.41 5.39
CA GLU A 574 11.56 26.83 5.36
C GLU A 574 10.05 27.03 5.53
N ILE A 575 9.24 26.18 4.93
CA ILE A 575 7.77 26.19 5.12
C ILE A 575 7.41 25.96 6.59
N ASP A 576 8.00 24.95 7.22
CA ASP A 576 7.76 24.64 8.63
C ASP A 576 8.24 25.77 9.55
N SER A 577 9.36 26.41 9.22
CA SER A 577 9.86 27.57 9.94
C SER A 577 8.90 28.76 9.90
N ILE A 578 8.38 29.10 8.71
CA ILE A 578 7.37 30.16 8.52
C ILE A 578 6.09 29.82 9.29
N ASN A 579 5.60 28.60 9.15
CA ASN A 579 4.39 28.14 9.82
C ASN A 579 4.50 28.27 11.34
N ASN A 580 5.62 27.85 11.94
CA ASN A 580 5.89 27.98 13.37
C ASN A 580 6.02 29.45 13.81
N SER A 581 6.63 30.29 12.96
CA SER A 581 6.76 31.73 13.21
C SER A 581 5.39 32.42 13.25
N VAL A 582 4.56 32.17 12.24
CA VAL A 582 3.17 32.67 12.16
C VAL A 582 2.36 32.22 13.36
N GLN A 583 2.47 30.94 13.72
CA GLN A 583 1.75 30.35 14.86
C GLN A 583 2.09 31.07 16.16
N ARG A 584 3.40 31.29 16.44
CA ARG A 584 3.87 32.01 17.62
C ARG A 584 3.47 33.50 17.62
N LEU A 585 3.57 34.16 16.48
CA LEU A 585 3.22 35.58 16.35
C LEU A 585 1.73 35.80 16.62
N LEU A 586 0.86 34.98 16.01
CA LEU A 586 -0.57 34.99 16.28
C LEU A 586 -0.88 34.62 17.73
N GLY A 587 -0.15 33.64 18.29
CA GLY A 587 -0.31 33.20 19.68
C GLY A 587 -0.08 34.35 20.65
N ASN A 588 1.02 35.08 20.46
CA ASN A 588 1.35 36.26 21.26
C ASN A 588 0.34 37.40 21.05
N TYR A 589 -0.05 37.69 19.81
CA TYR A 589 -0.96 38.80 19.49
C TYR A 589 -2.37 38.58 20.05
N LEU A 590 -2.93 37.39 19.83
CA LEU A 590 -4.28 37.02 20.27
C LEU A 590 -4.31 36.51 21.72
N GLN A 591 -3.14 36.39 22.36
CA GLN A 591 -2.97 35.83 23.70
C GLN A 591 -3.54 34.41 23.81
N ILE A 592 -3.22 33.57 22.82
CA ILE A 592 -3.61 32.17 22.76
C ILE A 592 -2.40 31.25 22.71
N PRO A 593 -2.50 30.06 23.31
CA PRO A 593 -1.46 29.05 23.15
C PRO A 593 -1.25 28.67 21.69
N ASP A 594 0.01 28.53 21.27
CA ASP A 594 0.39 28.18 19.89
C ASP A 594 -0.34 26.93 19.37
N TYR A 595 -0.57 25.92 20.22
CA TYR A 595 -1.28 24.69 19.84
C TYR A 595 -2.76 24.89 19.44
N ARG A 596 -3.34 26.08 19.66
CA ARG A 596 -4.69 26.44 19.22
C ARG A 596 -4.70 27.18 17.87
N ILE A 597 -3.54 27.38 17.27
CA ILE A 597 -3.39 27.97 15.95
C ILE A 597 -2.87 26.90 15.01
N GLU A 598 -3.58 26.58 13.95
CA GLU A 598 -3.10 25.72 12.88
C GLU A 598 -2.62 26.59 11.73
N THR A 599 -1.41 26.34 11.22
CA THR A 599 -0.90 27.01 10.01
C THR A 599 -0.71 25.97 8.92
N SER A 600 -1.17 26.27 7.71
CA SER A 600 -0.96 25.39 6.56
C SER A 600 -0.39 26.18 5.39
N SER A 601 0.54 25.57 4.65
CA SER A 601 0.98 26.09 3.36
C SER A 601 0.12 25.45 2.28
N GLY A 602 -0.43 26.20 1.33
CA GLY A 602 -1.23 25.62 0.23
C GLY A 602 -0.50 24.51 -0.58
N ILE A 603 0.83 24.41 -0.46
CA ILE A 603 1.68 23.35 -1.03
C ILE A 603 1.55 22.04 -0.23
N THR A 604 1.32 22.15 1.08
CA THR A 604 1.01 21.05 2.00
C THR A 604 -0.48 21.07 2.37
N ARG A 605 -1.41 21.08 1.40
CA ARG A 605 -2.79 20.61 1.66
C ARG A 605 -2.83 19.15 2.13
N PHE A 606 -1.69 18.50 2.02
CA PHE A 606 -1.36 17.20 2.52
C PHE A 606 -0.33 17.40 3.64
N ALA A 607 -0.76 17.38 4.89
CA ALA A 607 0.21 17.17 5.97
C ALA A 607 0.74 15.74 5.82
N TYR A 608 2.03 15.63 5.55
CA TYR A 608 2.74 14.36 5.43
C TYR A 608 3.29 14.02 6.81
N ARG A 609 2.62 13.13 7.56
CA ARG A 609 3.26 12.47 8.69
C ARG A 609 4.13 11.36 8.11
N CYS A 610 5.43 11.56 8.18
CA CYS A 610 6.39 10.49 7.93
C CYS A 610 6.72 9.94 9.33
N ASP A 611 6.31 8.71 9.62
CA ASP A 611 6.78 8.04 10.83
C ASP A 611 8.28 7.77 10.64
N ASN A 612 9.09 7.99 11.68
CA ASN A 612 10.55 7.83 11.63
C ASN A 612 11.01 6.40 11.23
N SER A 613 10.08 5.47 11.03
CA SER A 613 10.33 4.07 10.70
C SER A 613 9.86 3.63 9.31
N ASN A 614 9.11 4.42 8.54
CA ASN A 614 8.69 4.05 7.17
C ASN A 614 8.42 5.30 6.31
N ASP A 615 9.08 5.38 5.15
CA ASP A 615 9.03 6.48 4.16
C ASP A 615 7.66 6.67 3.46
N THR A 616 6.59 6.08 3.98
CA THR A 616 5.22 6.30 3.49
C THR A 616 4.59 7.49 4.18
N CYS A 617 4.52 8.63 3.48
CA CYS A 617 3.84 9.81 4.00
C CYS A 617 2.40 9.87 3.45
N THR A 618 1.40 9.70 4.30
CA THR A 618 -0.02 9.77 3.91
C THR A 618 -0.49 11.24 3.89
N PRO A 619 -1.14 11.70 2.81
CA PRO A 619 -1.72 13.04 2.75
C PRO A 619 -2.86 13.24 3.77
N LEU A 620 -2.69 14.11 4.76
CA LEU A 620 -3.77 14.55 5.64
C LEU A 620 -4.34 15.91 5.17
N GLU A 621 -5.47 15.87 4.47
CA GLU A 621 -6.35 17.05 4.36
C GLU A 621 -7.25 17.04 5.60
N ILE A 622 -7.11 18.04 6.49
CA ILE A 622 -8.09 18.27 7.56
C ILE A 622 -9.31 18.89 6.89
N ASP A 623 -10.18 18.02 6.36
CA ASP A 623 -11.48 18.43 5.88
C ASP A 623 -12.47 18.37 7.04
N TYR A 624 -12.58 19.50 7.76
CA TYR A 624 -13.61 19.71 8.77
C TYR A 624 -15.03 19.54 8.19
N THR A 625 -15.26 19.32 6.90
CA THR A 625 -16.60 18.95 6.41
C THR A 625 -16.94 17.48 6.72
N ILE A 626 -15.95 16.60 6.89
CA ILE A 626 -16.18 15.15 6.96
C ILE A 626 -16.94 14.76 8.23
N LEU A 627 -16.70 15.40 9.38
CA LEU A 627 -17.43 15.05 10.61
C LEU A 627 -18.92 15.45 10.53
N LEU A 628 -19.21 16.63 9.97
CA LEU A 628 -20.58 17.06 9.65
C LEU A 628 -21.21 16.28 8.49
N TYR A 629 -20.44 15.49 7.75
CA TYR A 629 -20.95 14.49 6.81
C TYR A 629 -21.27 13.16 7.53
N GLN A 630 -20.40 12.70 8.43
CA GLN A 630 -20.60 11.43 9.14
C GLN A 630 -21.78 11.48 10.11
N TYR A 631 -22.04 12.62 10.77
CA TYR A 631 -23.11 12.73 11.76
C TYR A 631 -24.52 12.59 11.17
N PRO A 632 -24.92 13.32 10.10
CA PRO A 632 -26.18 13.07 9.42
C PRO A 632 -26.32 11.64 8.91
N MET A 633 -25.25 11.06 8.35
CA MET A 633 -25.26 9.65 7.95
C MET A 633 -25.48 8.69 9.13
N TYR A 634 -24.92 9.00 10.29
CA TYR A 634 -25.19 8.26 11.52
C TYR A 634 -26.68 8.37 11.90
N LEU A 635 -27.26 9.56 11.84
CA LEU A 635 -28.68 9.78 12.15
C LEU A 635 -29.62 9.12 11.15
N VAL A 636 -29.23 8.94 9.87
CA VAL A 636 -30.02 8.10 8.93
C VAL A 636 -30.10 6.66 9.44
N SER A 637 -29.03 6.16 10.06
CA SER A 637 -28.98 4.80 10.61
C SER A 637 -29.61 4.65 12.00
N VAL A 638 -29.64 5.74 12.77
CA VAL A 638 -30.18 5.84 14.13
C VAL A 638 -30.99 7.15 14.25
N PRO A 639 -32.20 7.21 13.67
CA PRO A 639 -32.96 8.45 13.59
C PRO A 639 -33.41 8.94 14.97
N ASN A 640 -33.32 10.26 15.19
CA ASN A 640 -33.73 10.92 16.43
C ASN A 640 -34.33 12.30 16.15
N GLN A 641 -35.50 12.58 16.73
CA GLN A 641 -36.23 13.84 16.52
C GLN A 641 -35.44 15.08 17.00
N THR A 642 -34.68 14.95 18.09
CA THR A 642 -33.88 16.05 18.67
C THR A 642 -32.73 16.41 17.74
N ASP A 643 -32.05 15.40 17.19
CA ASP A 643 -30.92 15.61 16.28
C ASP A 643 -31.38 16.08 14.90
N LEU A 644 -32.54 15.62 14.42
CA LEU A 644 -33.17 16.17 13.22
C LEU A 644 -33.47 17.66 13.39
N ALA A 645 -34.03 18.06 14.54
CA ALA A 645 -34.31 19.46 14.83
C ALA A 645 -33.01 20.29 14.86
N PHE A 646 -31.93 19.74 15.42
CA PHE A 646 -30.61 20.36 15.43
C PHE A 646 -30.04 20.55 14.02
N LEU A 647 -30.08 19.53 13.16
CA LEU A 647 -29.63 19.65 11.76
C LEU A 647 -30.45 20.67 10.97
N LYS A 648 -31.77 20.72 11.18
CA LYS A 648 -32.64 21.75 10.59
C LYS A 648 -32.27 23.15 11.09
N ALA A 649 -31.89 23.31 12.36
CA ALA A 649 -31.44 24.59 12.89
C ALA A 649 -30.11 25.03 12.24
N ILE A 650 -29.14 24.13 12.06
CA ILE A 650 -27.90 24.41 11.32
C ILE A 650 -28.22 24.85 9.88
N GLN A 651 -29.10 24.11 9.20
CA GLN A 651 -29.51 24.40 7.83
C GLN A 651 -30.18 25.78 7.68
N ARG A 652 -31.11 26.13 8.60
CA ARG A 652 -31.89 27.38 8.54
C ARG A 652 -31.05 28.63 8.84
N ASN A 653 -30.11 28.53 9.77
CA ASN A 653 -29.29 29.68 10.19
C ASN A 653 -28.13 29.98 9.24
N ASP A 654 -28.11 29.35 8.06
CA ASP A 654 -27.14 29.63 7.01
C ASP A 654 -25.68 29.59 7.50
N PHE A 655 -25.42 28.76 8.53
CA PHE A 655 -24.07 28.37 8.95
C PHE A 655 -23.31 27.60 7.83
N THR A 656 -23.98 27.43 6.69
CA THR A 656 -23.46 26.87 5.45
C THR A 656 -23.24 27.92 4.35
N LYS A 657 -23.75 29.16 4.45
CA LYS A 657 -23.81 30.17 3.36
C LYS A 657 -22.73 31.24 3.34
N SER A 658 -22.08 31.55 4.45
CA SER A 658 -20.96 32.52 4.45
C SER A 658 -19.66 31.83 4.08
N SER A 659 -18.64 32.63 3.71
CA SER A 659 -17.29 32.31 3.22
C SER A 659 -16.43 31.34 4.08
N GLN A 660 -17.03 30.52 4.94
CA GLN A 660 -16.38 29.36 5.53
C GLN A 660 -16.57 28.13 4.62
N PRO A 661 -15.47 27.51 4.13
CA PRO A 661 -15.54 26.31 3.31
C PRO A 661 -15.92 25.05 4.09
N ILE A 662 -16.39 25.17 5.35
CA ILE A 662 -16.91 24.04 6.15
C ILE A 662 -18.16 23.44 5.50
N PHE A 663 -18.87 24.19 4.65
CA PHE A 663 -19.89 23.64 3.77
C PHE A 663 -19.74 24.22 2.37
N ARG A 664 -19.04 23.52 1.49
CA ARG A 664 -19.09 23.77 0.04
C ARG A 664 -20.55 23.69 -0.43
N SER A 665 -20.86 24.26 -1.59
CA SER A 665 -22.22 24.18 -2.18
C SER A 665 -22.75 22.74 -2.27
N ARG A 666 -21.86 21.76 -2.45
CA ARG A 666 -22.14 20.32 -2.42
C ARG A 666 -22.64 19.84 -1.05
N ASP A 667 -22.07 20.35 0.04
CA ASP A 667 -22.38 19.91 1.40
C ASP A 667 -23.77 20.41 1.86
N LYS A 668 -24.21 21.56 1.36
CA LYS A 668 -25.61 22.00 1.52
C LYS A 668 -26.58 21.00 0.95
N LYS A 669 -26.39 20.62 -0.32
CA LYS A 669 -27.25 19.67 -1.02
C LYS A 669 -27.25 18.32 -0.28
N HIS A 670 -26.08 17.91 0.20
CA HIS A 670 -25.94 16.71 1.01
C HIS A 670 -26.70 16.80 2.35
N LEU A 671 -26.52 17.86 3.13
CA LEU A 671 -27.25 18.07 4.39
C LEU A 671 -28.76 18.08 4.17
N ARG A 672 -29.26 18.77 3.12
CA ARG A 672 -30.70 18.75 2.77
C ARG A 672 -31.17 17.33 2.50
N ARG A 673 -30.41 16.57 1.70
CA ARG A 673 -30.71 15.18 1.37
C ARG A 673 -30.76 14.30 2.62
N MET A 674 -29.76 14.42 3.51
CA MET A 674 -29.72 13.64 4.75
C MET A 674 -30.88 14.01 5.69
N ILE A 675 -31.23 15.29 5.81
CA ILE A 675 -32.43 15.71 6.58
C ILE A 675 -33.69 15.02 6.04
N MET A 676 -33.89 14.98 4.72
CA MET A 676 -35.03 14.28 4.12
C MET A 676 -34.98 12.76 4.36
N GLU A 677 -33.79 12.15 4.30
CA GLU A 677 -33.63 10.72 4.58
C GLU A 677 -33.91 10.38 6.05
N ILE A 678 -33.50 11.23 7.00
CA ILE A 678 -33.82 11.10 8.43
C ILE A 678 -35.32 11.30 8.67
N GLU A 679 -35.94 12.30 8.03
CA GLU A 679 -37.40 12.52 8.09
C GLU A 679 -38.20 11.33 7.57
N LYS A 680 -37.67 10.60 6.58
CA LYS A 680 -38.29 9.39 6.06
C LYS A 680 -38.10 8.18 6.98
N ALA A 681 -37.01 8.16 7.76
CA ALA A 681 -36.68 7.07 8.67
C ALA A 681 -37.38 7.17 10.03
N LEU A 682 -37.79 8.39 10.43
CA LEU A 682 -38.67 8.68 11.58
C LEU A 682 -40.13 8.45 11.21
#